data_AF-A0A928BR42-F1
#
_entry.id   AF-A0A928BR42-F1
#
_cell.length_a   1.000
_cell.length_b   1.000
_cell.length_c   1.000
_cell.angle_alpha   90.00
_cell.angle_beta   90.00
_cell.angle_gamma   90.00
#
_symmetry.space_group_name_H-M   'P 1'
#
loop_
_entity.id
_entity.type
_entity.pdbx_description
1 polymer ?
#
loop_
_entity_poly.entity_id
_entity_poly.type
_entity_poly.pdbx_seq_one_letter_code
_entity_poly.pdbx_strand_id
1 'polypeptide(L)'
;MKRFLTLFAAAVLALTASAQLQIQNPSFEEWDNEETSSVEPSHWNSFMSGTGAMKGFAAAQQVQKSDDAHSGNSSARIYARSVFGVVAQGNLTTGCINMGSATATDANGNYNYTNEDDANFHQEFTGLPDAMRVWVKASCAYPAGASCNLHTTGYFQDPAGNTITAKRIAKANSSSIASSNDWQEVVIPFVYDVTDGTRPAYALITLTTSGTPGQGNASDWMLVDDVEFLYYSELQSITFNSKDIEVTGNNITIDGTYDEALLQLKSNGQGASITTSYNDANMTLTVTIKGDDIAANPNNQHTYTLTFTGKENEDPTPIPGPQPVIENYASLVPFGDFEAWKNECGTTHQTGSGGGERQRPGSEPEGWNGGSLNLGVKLIATSDLKATLVEKASGINGTGTAVKMTNQSVSYWGNSMTFPGFVTYGNIWAWSGSTNFKNSDEGVYGGLAYTKRPDAVRGQFKRPIASGENAHIITYLWKGTFWSNIGAYDSPSTGFEDVDRAIMGHTQTTGGDGQLIASCDYNFESTKDGEWETITVPLTYVEGQEDAVPQKMNIIISSGDYWTRSIKEGSILEADSIQFLFYSDLTSATFNGKDITFDENNHAVMDVDYAEELLQVTANGRSAIVETLYDSTTRILTITVKGGNINENPENFHTYTLAFPFYSDLTSVSYKGKAVTFDSNNKAVIDDDYDVAQLQLTQHDAAAIIEKSYDNGTRILTITVKAANYESDPDNVHTYSIEFLPQVKIISERPYTDQLQIKVNEGDPELQDATITMQEWNTGATSLVLKNFKLGSGAEAMNVGTIVVNDIQLDAEGKFQMTCNATIQAGDDPAGAQWLGPVLGQVPLEINGQELRGRDVPDSLHVHILIDLKSRMGQSIDVLFGKSLIDQQGGKTPIDPPSGKITLPDHQDYEDDLIVTLNGNATAPQRTVISVDFHKNSNTLDLILKNFGLKDGETDMPVGTINVKGIPYTLASGVSYATFKKDVTVTIEEGDDPNVGMWMGPMLGDIPITLAGKAGTDKLYCTIDINMVGVGVIHVDFGTDANWPAPPSGPIDPPVNPILKDRTYTDQLTVTVNGESSKPKEAQVNMIVNDDETVTLTLKNFYLTTNDGSSLPIGNIELTDITPVEVPNKNYYMFQSSQNVRIKDGDNPAELWSGSFLGEIPVTMNGKIAEGKLYCNISIYMPTMKENINVVFGADFTDGIASLTTSPVNEGSIYNLGGQRLGKLQKGINIVGGKKVLVK
;
A
#
# COMPACT_ATOMS: atom_id res chain seq x y z
N MET A 1 -4.50 -64.75 11.96
CA MET A 1 -5.81 -64.67 11.27
C MET A 1 -6.35 -63.27 11.50
N LYS A 2 -6.22 -62.38 10.51
CA LYS A 2 -7.24 -61.95 9.52
C LYS A 2 -7.99 -60.69 10.03
N ARG A 3 -7.63 -59.47 9.57
CA ARG A 3 -8.02 -58.75 8.31
C ARG A 3 -9.19 -57.76 8.59
N PHE A 4 -8.95 -56.43 8.55
CA PHE A 4 -9.34 -55.42 7.51
C PHE A 4 -10.77 -54.85 7.69
N LEU A 5 -11.19 -53.59 7.40
CA LEU A 5 -10.87 -52.53 6.41
C LEU A 5 -11.65 -51.22 6.86
N THR A 6 -11.06 -50.02 7.08
CA THR A 6 -10.82 -48.83 6.19
C THR A 6 -12.00 -47.89 5.88
N LEU A 7 -11.86 -46.59 6.22
CA LEU A 7 -12.31 -45.36 5.50
C LEU A 7 -12.10 -44.13 6.42
N PHE A 8 -11.51 -42.98 6.08
CA PHE A 8 -10.42 -42.54 5.20
C PHE A 8 -9.97 -41.18 5.77
N ALA A 9 -8.67 -40.89 5.71
CA ALA A 9 -8.09 -39.61 6.12
C ALA A 9 -8.45 -38.50 5.11
N ALA A 10 -8.73 -37.28 5.61
CA ALA A 10 -8.70 -36.04 4.82
C ALA A 10 -8.27 -34.88 5.73
N ALA A 11 -7.01 -34.94 6.20
CA ALA A 11 -6.31 -33.72 6.56
C ALA A 11 -5.79 -33.15 5.24
N VAL A 12 -6.48 -32.13 4.73
CA VAL A 12 -5.96 -31.31 3.64
C VAL A 12 -4.82 -30.49 4.24
N LEU A 13 -3.59 -30.99 4.07
CA LEU A 13 -2.43 -30.12 3.88
C LEU A 13 -2.74 -29.30 2.64
N ALA A 14 -3.22 -28.07 2.82
CA ALA A 14 -3.14 -27.08 1.75
C ALA A 14 -1.66 -26.69 1.63
N LEU A 15 -0.90 -27.49 0.88
CA LEU A 15 0.27 -27.01 0.18
C LEU A 15 -0.25 -25.91 -0.74
N THR A 16 -0.11 -24.64 -0.33
CA THR A 16 -0.24 -23.53 -1.27
C THR A 16 0.87 -23.72 -2.29
N ALA A 17 0.51 -24.13 -3.51
CA ALA A 17 1.44 -24.10 -4.63
C ALA A 17 1.90 -22.65 -4.80
N SER A 18 3.17 -22.36 -4.52
CA SER A 18 3.78 -21.08 -4.88
C SER A 18 3.75 -20.97 -6.40
N ALA A 19 3.15 -19.91 -6.95
CA ALA A 19 3.15 -19.67 -8.38
C ALA A 19 4.59 -19.46 -8.88
N GLN A 20 5.03 -20.28 -9.84
CA GLN A 20 6.33 -20.11 -10.49
C GLN A 20 6.17 -19.15 -11.67
N LEU A 21 6.66 -17.91 -11.50
CA LEU A 21 6.49 -16.79 -12.43
C LEU A 21 7.79 -16.40 -13.17
N GLN A 22 8.91 -17.00 -12.79
CA GLN A 22 10.16 -16.97 -13.57
C GLN A 22 10.62 -18.40 -13.80
N ILE A 23 11.56 -18.62 -14.71
CA ILE A 23 12.17 -19.95 -14.85
C ILE A 23 13.26 -20.18 -13.81
N GLN A 24 13.68 -21.44 -13.64
CA GLN A 24 14.78 -21.82 -12.78
C GLN A 24 16.13 -21.59 -13.47
N ASN A 25 17.13 -21.18 -12.69
CA ASN A 25 18.50 -20.88 -13.14
C ASN A 25 18.55 -20.03 -14.45
N PRO A 26 17.86 -18.87 -14.51
CA PRO A 26 17.81 -18.03 -15.71
C PRO A 26 19.15 -17.35 -16.04
N SER A 27 20.00 -17.17 -15.03
CA SER A 27 21.32 -16.51 -15.11
C SER A 27 22.47 -17.50 -15.30
N PHE A 28 22.21 -18.80 -15.39
CA PHE A 28 23.22 -19.85 -15.62
C PHE A 28 24.40 -19.85 -14.64
N GLU A 29 24.16 -19.55 -13.37
CA GLU A 29 25.18 -19.58 -12.31
C GLU A 29 25.33 -20.97 -11.67
N GLU A 30 24.29 -21.79 -11.76
CA GLU A 30 24.26 -23.16 -11.21
C GLU A 30 24.47 -24.21 -12.31
N TRP A 31 25.37 -25.17 -12.07
CA TRP A 31 25.75 -26.20 -13.04
C TRP A 31 25.83 -27.58 -12.41
N ASP A 32 25.27 -28.57 -13.10
CA ASP A 32 25.32 -29.97 -12.71
C ASP A 32 26.53 -30.67 -13.35
N ASN A 33 27.07 -31.68 -12.66
CA ASN A 33 28.18 -32.52 -13.13
C ASN A 33 29.44 -31.72 -13.52
N GLU A 34 29.76 -30.65 -12.77
CA GLU A 34 31.01 -29.90 -12.96
C GLU A 34 32.23 -30.84 -12.95
N GLU A 35 33.28 -30.47 -13.70
CA GLU A 35 34.51 -31.26 -13.92
C GLU A 35 34.34 -32.55 -14.74
N THR A 36 33.16 -32.82 -15.30
CA THR A 36 32.90 -33.97 -16.18
C THR A 36 32.63 -33.56 -17.64
N SER A 37 32.61 -34.53 -18.55
CA SER A 37 32.22 -34.33 -19.94
C SER A 37 30.70 -34.33 -20.19
N SER A 38 29.90 -34.18 -19.13
CA SER A 38 28.44 -34.11 -19.17
C SER A 38 27.91 -32.94 -18.33
N VAL A 39 28.71 -31.87 -18.24
CA VAL A 39 28.38 -30.66 -17.49
C VAL A 39 27.24 -29.90 -18.19
N GLU A 40 26.16 -29.58 -17.48
CA GLU A 40 25.00 -28.87 -18.03
C GLU A 40 24.52 -27.85 -16.99
N PRO A 41 23.93 -26.71 -17.37
CA PRO A 41 23.37 -25.80 -16.38
C PRO A 41 22.22 -26.49 -15.63
N SER A 42 22.16 -26.35 -14.31
CA SER A 42 21.09 -26.96 -13.51
C SER A 42 19.72 -26.49 -14.03
N HIS A 43 18.75 -27.41 -14.13
CA HIS A 43 17.41 -27.19 -14.71
C HIS A 43 17.36 -26.95 -16.25
N TRP A 44 18.48 -27.08 -16.94
CA TRP A 44 18.56 -27.01 -18.40
C TRP A 44 19.25 -28.25 -18.97
N ASN A 45 18.86 -28.61 -20.19
CA ASN A 45 19.27 -29.85 -20.83
C ASN A 45 19.82 -29.60 -22.22
N SER A 46 20.84 -30.38 -22.59
CA SER A 46 21.42 -30.39 -23.91
C SER A 46 21.44 -31.81 -24.50
N PHE A 47 22.25 -32.03 -25.53
CA PHE A 47 22.36 -33.32 -26.20
C PHE A 47 22.90 -34.44 -25.28
N MET A 48 23.56 -34.12 -24.17
CA MET A 48 24.10 -35.14 -23.26
C MET A 48 23.01 -35.86 -22.47
N SER A 49 22.06 -35.11 -21.90
CA SER A 49 20.93 -35.65 -21.15
C SER A 49 19.77 -36.15 -22.03
N GLY A 50 19.72 -35.74 -23.30
CA GLY A 50 18.66 -36.08 -24.26
C GLY A 50 18.41 -37.58 -24.51
N THR A 51 17.31 -37.89 -25.21
CA THR A 51 16.82 -39.24 -25.54
C THR A 51 16.82 -39.51 -27.05
N GLY A 52 16.38 -40.70 -27.48
CA GLY A 52 16.14 -41.01 -28.90
C GLY A 52 17.09 -42.05 -29.49
N ALA A 53 16.68 -42.61 -30.63
CA ALA A 53 17.37 -43.72 -31.28
C ALA A 53 18.80 -43.37 -31.73
N MET A 54 19.10 -42.10 -31.99
CA MET A 54 20.43 -41.63 -32.40
C MET A 54 21.30 -41.19 -31.22
N LYS A 55 20.84 -41.27 -29.96
CA LYS A 55 21.60 -40.81 -28.78
C LYS A 55 23.03 -41.37 -28.74
N GLY A 56 23.21 -42.65 -29.04
CA GLY A 56 24.54 -43.29 -29.02
C GLY A 56 25.56 -42.72 -30.02
N PHE A 57 25.10 -41.93 -30.99
CA PHE A 57 25.95 -41.24 -31.98
C PHE A 57 25.92 -39.72 -31.82
N ALA A 58 24.75 -39.18 -31.46
CA ALA A 58 24.45 -37.75 -31.44
C ALA A 58 24.52 -37.12 -30.03
N ALA A 59 24.70 -37.88 -28.94
CA ALA A 59 25.03 -37.30 -27.64
C ALA A 59 26.51 -36.90 -27.59
N ALA A 60 26.78 -35.63 -27.33
CA ALA A 60 28.09 -35.11 -26.93
C ALA A 60 27.92 -33.76 -26.23
N GLN A 61 28.98 -33.34 -25.54
CA GLN A 61 29.05 -32.02 -24.95
C GLN A 61 28.87 -30.96 -26.05
N GLN A 62 27.77 -30.20 -25.95
CA GLN A 62 27.40 -29.09 -26.86
C GLN A 62 26.95 -27.84 -26.11
N VAL A 63 27.06 -27.85 -24.78
CA VAL A 63 26.91 -26.72 -23.87
C VAL A 63 28.15 -26.65 -22.99
N GLN A 64 28.64 -25.48 -22.60
CA GLN A 64 29.75 -25.31 -21.66
C GLN A 64 29.55 -24.04 -20.84
N LYS A 65 30.04 -24.05 -19.60
CA LYS A 65 30.13 -22.85 -18.75
C LYS A 65 31.14 -21.88 -19.34
N SER A 66 30.78 -20.60 -19.38
CA SER A 66 31.60 -19.52 -19.93
C SER A 66 31.73 -18.39 -18.92
N ASP A 67 32.96 -17.92 -18.68
CA ASP A 67 33.23 -16.74 -17.84
C ASP A 67 32.98 -15.42 -18.60
N ASP A 68 32.70 -15.48 -19.91
CA ASP A 68 32.14 -14.35 -20.68
C ASP A 68 30.63 -14.36 -20.45
N ALA A 69 30.18 -13.61 -19.45
CA ALA A 69 28.78 -13.50 -19.01
C ALA A 69 28.27 -12.07 -19.20
N HIS A 70 26.96 -11.92 -19.40
CA HIS A 70 26.31 -10.61 -19.48
C HIS A 70 26.14 -10.05 -18.06
N SER A 71 25.68 -10.88 -17.13
CA SER A 71 25.62 -10.59 -15.71
C SER A 71 26.24 -11.75 -14.91
N GLY A 72 26.45 -11.57 -13.61
CA GLY A 72 27.03 -12.63 -12.77
C GLY A 72 28.45 -13.05 -13.17
N ASN A 73 28.77 -14.33 -12.98
CA ASN A 73 30.08 -14.91 -13.27
C ASN A 73 30.04 -15.92 -14.42
N SER A 74 28.86 -16.36 -14.86
CA SER A 74 28.77 -17.48 -15.80
C SER A 74 27.60 -17.36 -16.76
N SER A 75 27.85 -17.68 -18.03
CA SER A 75 26.81 -17.85 -19.04
C SER A 75 26.87 -19.22 -19.69
N ALA A 76 25.79 -19.62 -20.36
CA ALA A 76 25.72 -20.88 -21.09
C ALA A 76 26.21 -20.71 -22.53
N ARG A 77 27.34 -21.35 -22.87
CA ARG A 77 27.83 -21.43 -24.25
C ARG A 77 27.33 -22.68 -24.94
N ILE A 78 26.40 -22.53 -25.89
CA ILE A 78 25.97 -23.63 -26.77
C ILE A 78 26.73 -23.59 -28.10
N TYR A 79 27.02 -24.75 -28.68
CA TYR A 79 27.72 -24.84 -29.96
C TYR A 79 27.28 -26.01 -30.83
N ALA A 80 27.33 -25.79 -32.14
CA ALA A 80 27.00 -26.79 -33.15
C ALA A 80 28.14 -27.80 -33.35
N ARG A 81 27.81 -28.96 -33.92
CA ARG A 81 28.81 -29.94 -34.36
C ARG A 81 28.34 -30.71 -35.59
N SER A 82 29.28 -31.36 -36.29
CA SER A 82 28.95 -32.24 -37.41
C SER A 82 28.89 -33.70 -36.95
N VAL A 83 27.75 -34.36 -37.17
CA VAL A 83 27.54 -35.80 -36.94
C VAL A 83 27.20 -36.44 -38.29
N PHE A 84 28.09 -37.29 -38.82
CA PHE A 84 27.96 -37.90 -40.14
C PHE A 84 27.68 -36.91 -41.30
N GLY A 85 28.21 -35.69 -41.21
CA GLY A 85 28.02 -34.64 -42.22
C GLY A 85 26.71 -33.83 -42.06
N VAL A 86 25.91 -34.13 -41.04
CA VAL A 86 24.73 -33.34 -40.64
C VAL A 86 25.12 -32.42 -39.50
N VAL A 87 24.72 -31.15 -39.58
CA VAL A 87 24.96 -30.18 -38.51
C VAL A 87 23.93 -30.40 -37.40
N ALA A 88 24.39 -30.92 -36.26
CA ALA A 88 23.65 -30.91 -35.01
C ALA A 88 23.88 -29.54 -34.36
N GLN A 89 22.91 -28.63 -34.52
CA GLN A 89 22.94 -27.30 -33.92
C GLN A 89 23.05 -27.38 -32.39
N GLY A 90 23.69 -26.40 -31.77
CA GLY A 90 23.63 -26.25 -30.32
C GLY A 90 22.15 -26.10 -29.93
N ASN A 91 21.72 -26.81 -28.90
CA ASN A 91 20.34 -26.83 -28.43
C ASN A 91 20.36 -26.96 -26.90
N LEU A 92 19.73 -25.99 -26.24
CA LEU A 92 19.56 -25.92 -24.80
C LEU A 92 18.08 -25.69 -24.49
N THR A 93 17.53 -26.47 -23.57
CA THR A 93 16.10 -26.48 -23.29
C THR A 93 15.80 -26.77 -21.83
N THR A 94 14.70 -26.24 -21.32
CA THR A 94 14.14 -26.64 -20.02
C THR A 94 13.45 -28.00 -20.06
N GLY A 95 13.22 -28.54 -21.27
CA GLY A 95 12.64 -29.87 -21.50
C GLY A 95 13.70 -30.94 -21.72
N CYS A 96 13.33 -32.02 -22.40
CA CYS A 96 14.23 -33.05 -22.87
C CYS A 96 14.41 -32.97 -24.39
N ILE A 97 15.66 -33.09 -24.87
CA ILE A 97 15.96 -33.18 -26.30
C ILE A 97 15.76 -34.61 -26.78
N ASN A 98 14.92 -34.85 -27.78
CA ASN A 98 14.84 -36.13 -28.48
C ASN A 98 15.60 -36.07 -29.82
N MET A 99 16.63 -36.90 -29.98
CA MET A 99 17.40 -37.07 -31.22
C MET A 99 17.11 -38.43 -31.85
N GLY A 100 15.97 -38.54 -32.53
CA GLY A 100 15.46 -39.78 -33.10
C GLY A 100 15.86 -40.03 -34.56
N SER A 101 16.30 -39.00 -35.29
CA SER A 101 16.48 -39.07 -36.75
C SER A 101 17.75 -38.38 -37.23
N ALA A 102 18.42 -38.95 -38.24
CA ALA A 102 19.53 -38.30 -38.93
C ALA A 102 19.07 -37.19 -39.91
N THR A 103 17.78 -37.11 -40.21
CA THR A 103 17.19 -36.02 -41.00
C THR A 103 16.86 -34.86 -40.08
N ALA A 104 17.64 -33.78 -40.15
CA ALA A 104 17.54 -32.65 -39.22
C ALA A 104 16.13 -32.02 -39.15
N THR A 105 15.37 -32.04 -40.24
CA THR A 105 14.01 -31.46 -40.34
C THR A 105 12.87 -32.42 -39.96
N ASP A 106 13.17 -33.65 -39.51
CA ASP A 106 12.16 -34.63 -39.11
C ASP A 106 11.56 -34.30 -37.74
N ALA A 107 10.45 -33.55 -37.72
CA ALA A 107 9.77 -33.14 -36.49
C ALA A 107 9.18 -34.30 -35.65
N ASN A 108 9.04 -35.50 -36.22
CA ASN A 108 8.60 -36.69 -35.47
C ASN A 108 9.77 -37.37 -34.75
N GLY A 109 10.98 -37.18 -35.27
CA GLY A 109 12.21 -37.75 -34.73
C GLY A 109 13.04 -36.77 -33.91
N ASN A 110 13.09 -35.49 -34.27
CA ASN A 110 13.96 -34.49 -33.66
C ASN A 110 13.13 -33.33 -33.11
N TYR A 111 13.05 -33.22 -31.78
CA TYR A 111 12.24 -32.23 -31.08
C TYR A 111 12.69 -32.09 -29.63
N ASN A 112 12.35 -30.96 -29.00
CA ASN A 112 12.39 -30.82 -27.54
C ASN A 112 10.98 -31.07 -27.00
N TYR A 113 10.85 -31.73 -25.85
CA TYR A 113 9.55 -32.04 -25.25
C TYR A 113 9.58 -31.88 -23.73
N THR A 114 8.41 -31.65 -23.15
CA THR A 114 8.20 -31.63 -21.71
C THR A 114 8.01 -33.05 -21.22
N ASN A 115 8.84 -33.52 -20.29
CA ASN A 115 8.66 -34.81 -19.63
C ASN A 115 8.10 -34.58 -18.22
N GLU A 116 6.79 -34.76 -18.07
CA GLU A 116 6.10 -34.50 -16.79
C GLU A 116 6.51 -35.44 -15.66
N ASP A 117 7.10 -36.58 -15.98
CA ASP A 117 7.49 -37.60 -15.01
C ASP A 117 8.89 -37.34 -14.39
N ASP A 118 9.62 -36.32 -14.84
CA ASP A 118 10.98 -36.03 -14.38
C ASP A 118 11.24 -34.52 -14.23
N ALA A 119 11.44 -34.11 -12.97
CA ALA A 119 11.73 -32.73 -12.54
C ALA A 119 12.90 -32.07 -13.29
N ASN A 120 13.83 -32.85 -13.84
CA ASN A 120 14.96 -32.31 -14.59
C ASN A 120 14.62 -31.97 -16.04
N PHE A 121 13.48 -32.44 -16.56
CA PHE A 121 13.11 -32.34 -17.99
C PHE A 121 11.78 -31.61 -18.20
N HIS A 122 11.39 -30.77 -17.25
CA HIS A 122 10.30 -29.82 -17.38
C HIS A 122 10.52 -28.60 -16.47
N GLN A 123 9.86 -27.49 -16.81
CA GLN A 123 9.81 -26.29 -15.99
C GLN A 123 8.35 -26.04 -15.62
N GLU A 124 7.98 -26.25 -14.36
CA GLU A 124 6.67 -25.84 -13.83
C GLU A 124 6.52 -24.32 -13.95
N PHE A 125 5.36 -23.85 -14.39
CA PHE A 125 5.14 -22.44 -14.68
C PHE A 125 3.66 -22.07 -14.71
N THR A 126 3.26 -21.01 -14.02
CA THR A 126 1.84 -20.61 -13.90
C THR A 126 1.56 -19.16 -14.29
N GLY A 127 2.60 -18.41 -14.66
CA GLY A 127 2.47 -17.00 -15.04
C GLY A 127 1.86 -16.78 -16.42
N LEU A 128 1.36 -15.57 -16.63
CA LEU A 128 0.89 -15.05 -17.92
C LEU A 128 1.78 -13.89 -18.40
N PRO A 129 3.04 -14.16 -18.81
CA PRO A 129 3.98 -13.12 -19.22
C PRO A 129 3.66 -12.52 -20.59
N ASP A 130 4.12 -11.30 -20.82
CA ASP A 130 3.89 -10.54 -22.04
C ASP A 130 5.05 -10.67 -23.04
N ALA A 131 6.27 -10.85 -22.53
CA ALA A 131 7.44 -11.14 -23.36
C ALA A 131 8.46 -12.05 -22.65
N MET A 132 9.29 -12.72 -23.44
CA MET A 132 10.52 -13.36 -22.98
C MET A 132 11.71 -12.50 -23.39
N ARG A 133 12.49 -12.05 -22.42
CA ARG A 133 13.78 -11.39 -22.61
C ARG A 133 14.91 -12.41 -22.46
N VAL A 134 15.90 -12.34 -23.33
CA VAL A 134 17.13 -13.14 -23.23
C VAL A 134 18.32 -12.34 -23.74
N TRP A 135 19.46 -12.43 -23.05
CA TRP A 135 20.71 -11.87 -23.52
C TRP A 135 21.50 -12.93 -24.29
N VAL A 136 21.95 -12.58 -25.50
CA VAL A 136 22.67 -13.50 -26.37
C VAL A 136 23.89 -12.84 -26.99
N LYS A 137 24.95 -13.61 -27.17
CA LYS A 137 26.12 -13.24 -27.97
C LYS A 137 26.45 -14.41 -28.88
N ALA A 138 26.40 -14.21 -30.19
CA ALA A 138 26.35 -15.32 -31.14
C ALA A 138 27.31 -15.12 -32.31
N SER A 139 28.00 -16.20 -32.70
CA SER A 139 28.75 -16.28 -33.95
C SER A 139 28.21 -17.48 -34.73
N CYS A 140 27.11 -17.26 -35.44
CA CYS A 140 26.41 -18.27 -36.23
C CYS A 140 26.39 -17.89 -37.72
N ALA A 141 26.47 -18.88 -38.61
CA ALA A 141 26.37 -18.65 -40.05
C ALA A 141 24.94 -18.33 -40.52
N TYR A 142 23.95 -18.75 -39.74
CA TYR A 142 22.53 -18.46 -39.92
C TYR A 142 21.99 -17.85 -38.61
N PRO A 143 20.88 -17.08 -38.67
CA PRO A 143 20.31 -16.50 -37.47
C PRO A 143 19.98 -17.57 -36.42
N ALA A 144 20.36 -17.29 -35.17
CA ALA A 144 20.07 -18.14 -34.03
C ALA A 144 18.56 -18.12 -33.69
N GLY A 145 18.13 -19.08 -32.86
CA GLY A 145 16.75 -19.26 -32.48
C GLY A 145 16.54 -19.23 -30.97
N ALA A 146 15.43 -18.64 -30.54
CA ALA A 146 14.92 -18.71 -29.18
C ALA A 146 13.39 -18.86 -29.21
N SER A 147 12.85 -19.83 -28.49
CA SER A 147 11.40 -19.99 -28.33
C SER A 147 11.03 -20.40 -26.92
N CYS A 148 9.81 -20.04 -26.51
CA CYS A 148 9.15 -20.55 -25.32
C CYS A 148 7.71 -20.90 -25.67
N ASN A 149 7.27 -22.11 -25.32
CA ASN A 149 5.87 -22.50 -25.40
C ASN A 149 5.31 -22.70 -23.99
N LEU A 150 4.27 -21.95 -23.65
CA LEU A 150 3.48 -22.14 -22.44
C LEU A 150 2.37 -23.12 -22.74
N HIS A 151 2.19 -24.16 -21.92
CA HIS A 151 1.17 -25.18 -22.17
C HIS A 151 0.59 -25.76 -20.89
N THR A 152 -0.61 -26.34 -20.99
CA THR A 152 -1.24 -27.10 -19.90
C THR A 152 -0.56 -28.44 -19.68
N THR A 153 -1.00 -29.21 -18.68
CA THR A 153 -0.61 -30.61 -18.53
C THR A 153 -0.95 -31.44 -19.77
N GLY A 154 -0.18 -32.48 -20.04
CA GLY A 154 -0.22 -33.34 -21.21
C GLY A 154 1.10 -33.34 -21.98
N TYR A 155 1.23 -34.27 -22.91
CA TYR A 155 2.40 -34.36 -23.77
C TYR A 155 2.48 -33.13 -24.70
N PHE A 156 3.64 -32.46 -24.68
CA PHE A 156 3.94 -31.31 -25.52
C PHE A 156 5.35 -31.40 -26.11
N GLN A 157 5.52 -31.03 -27.38
CA GLN A 157 6.80 -30.96 -28.07
C GLN A 157 6.91 -29.77 -29.02
N ASP A 158 8.13 -29.29 -29.28
CA ASP A 158 8.47 -28.30 -30.31
C ASP A 158 9.69 -28.78 -31.12
N PRO A 159 9.61 -28.83 -32.48
CA PRO A 159 8.45 -28.57 -33.32
C PRO A 159 7.35 -29.63 -33.19
N ALA A 160 6.12 -29.27 -33.56
CA ALA A 160 4.99 -30.20 -33.58
C ALA A 160 5.15 -31.25 -34.70
N GLY A 161 5.12 -32.54 -34.33
CA GLY A 161 5.22 -33.67 -35.26
C GLY A 161 4.41 -34.88 -34.78
N ASN A 162 4.60 -35.28 -33.52
CA ASN A 162 3.74 -36.30 -32.89
C ASN A 162 2.44 -35.69 -32.34
N THR A 163 1.51 -36.56 -31.93
CA THR A 163 0.22 -36.13 -31.34
C THR A 163 0.42 -35.44 -29.99
N ILE A 164 0.28 -34.12 -29.97
CA ILE A 164 0.29 -33.28 -28.76
C ILE A 164 -1.05 -33.43 -28.03
N THR A 165 -1.01 -33.69 -26.71
CA THR A 165 -2.22 -33.79 -25.87
C THR A 165 -2.41 -32.60 -24.93
N ALA A 166 -1.35 -31.82 -24.68
CA ALA A 166 -1.45 -30.54 -23.98
C ALA A 166 -2.03 -29.43 -24.87
N LYS A 167 -2.71 -28.46 -24.26
CA LYS A 167 -3.17 -27.23 -24.92
C LYS A 167 -2.04 -26.19 -24.84
N ARG A 168 -1.60 -25.65 -25.98
CA ARG A 168 -0.69 -24.49 -25.99
C ARG A 168 -1.47 -23.23 -25.57
N ILE A 169 -0.94 -22.50 -24.60
CA ILE A 169 -1.51 -21.26 -24.08
C ILE A 169 -0.92 -20.07 -24.82
N ALA A 170 0.40 -20.00 -24.93
CA ALA A 170 1.11 -18.92 -25.63
C ALA A 170 2.44 -19.39 -26.20
N LYS A 171 2.96 -18.64 -27.19
CA LYS A 171 4.29 -18.86 -27.76
C LYS A 171 5.05 -17.54 -27.92
N ALA A 172 6.26 -17.48 -27.39
CA ALA A 172 7.28 -16.53 -27.78
C ALA A 172 8.25 -17.23 -28.75
N ASN A 173 8.54 -16.64 -29.92
CA ASN A 173 9.42 -17.28 -30.90
C ASN A 173 10.17 -16.26 -31.76
N SER A 174 11.50 -16.34 -31.76
CA SER A 174 12.39 -15.66 -32.70
C SER A 174 13.30 -16.68 -33.39
N SER A 175 13.34 -16.67 -34.71
CA SER A 175 14.26 -17.47 -35.53
C SER A 175 15.22 -16.59 -36.34
N SER A 176 15.37 -15.33 -35.92
CA SER A 176 16.07 -14.27 -36.64
C SER A 176 17.09 -13.53 -35.77
N ILE A 177 17.58 -14.15 -34.70
CA ILE A 177 18.60 -13.55 -33.83
C ILE A 177 19.90 -13.42 -34.63
N ALA A 178 20.37 -12.20 -34.82
CA ALA A 178 21.56 -11.94 -35.63
C ALA A 178 22.84 -12.33 -34.87
N SER A 179 23.89 -12.68 -35.63
CA SER A 179 25.22 -12.89 -35.04
C SER A 179 25.84 -11.54 -34.64
N SER A 180 26.42 -11.50 -33.45
CA SER A 180 27.08 -10.35 -32.85
C SER A 180 28.19 -10.81 -31.91
N ASN A 181 29.30 -10.08 -31.92
CA ASN A 181 30.40 -10.27 -30.96
C ASN A 181 30.18 -9.51 -29.65
N ASP A 182 29.13 -8.70 -29.57
CA ASP A 182 28.68 -8.01 -28.36
C ASP A 182 27.36 -8.64 -27.90
N TRP A 183 27.09 -8.56 -26.59
CA TRP A 183 25.83 -9.01 -25.99
C TRP A 183 24.65 -8.21 -26.57
N GLN A 184 23.58 -8.93 -26.92
CA GLN A 184 22.36 -8.38 -27.48
C GLN A 184 21.18 -8.79 -26.61
N GLU A 185 20.38 -7.80 -26.19
CA GLU A 185 19.08 -8.06 -25.60
C GLU A 185 18.10 -8.48 -26.71
N VAL A 186 17.42 -9.60 -26.54
CA VAL A 186 16.36 -10.06 -27.43
C VAL A 186 15.07 -10.18 -26.63
N VAL A 187 14.13 -9.27 -26.90
CA VAL A 187 12.78 -9.28 -26.31
C VAL A 187 11.80 -9.88 -27.32
N ILE A 188 11.16 -10.98 -26.94
CA ILE A 188 10.28 -11.77 -27.80
C ILE A 188 8.87 -11.77 -27.21
N PRO A 189 7.89 -11.10 -27.81
CA PRO A 189 6.54 -11.04 -27.27
C PRO A 189 5.86 -12.41 -27.31
N PHE A 190 5.08 -12.72 -26.27
CA PHE A 190 4.20 -13.88 -26.27
C PHE A 190 2.96 -13.61 -27.12
N VAL A 191 2.64 -14.55 -28.00
CA VAL A 191 1.36 -14.60 -28.71
C VAL A 191 0.48 -15.63 -28.03
N TYR A 192 -0.64 -15.19 -27.46
CA TYR A 192 -1.60 -16.05 -26.76
C TYR A 192 -2.59 -16.69 -27.74
N ASP A 193 -2.65 -18.03 -27.73
CA ASP A 193 -3.67 -18.81 -28.42
C ASP A 193 -4.96 -18.91 -27.59
N VAL A 194 -4.85 -18.66 -26.28
CA VAL A 194 -5.92 -18.82 -25.28
C VAL A 194 -5.97 -17.55 -24.43
N THR A 195 -7.12 -16.88 -24.42
CA THR A 195 -7.33 -15.60 -23.72
C THR A 195 -8.43 -15.66 -22.65
N ASP A 196 -8.91 -16.86 -22.30
CA ASP A 196 -9.98 -17.09 -21.31
C ASP A 196 -9.48 -17.08 -19.84
N GLY A 197 -8.22 -16.69 -19.61
CA GLY A 197 -7.59 -16.70 -18.28
C GLY A 197 -6.99 -18.05 -17.87
N THR A 198 -7.01 -19.07 -18.73
CA THR A 198 -6.34 -20.34 -18.45
C THR A 198 -4.84 -20.15 -18.21
N ARG A 199 -4.35 -20.54 -17.03
CA ARG A 199 -2.91 -20.51 -16.69
C ARG A 199 -2.18 -21.75 -17.22
N PRO A 200 -0.92 -21.61 -17.68
CA PRO A 200 -0.09 -22.76 -18.04
C PRO A 200 0.23 -23.62 -16.82
N ALA A 201 0.70 -24.83 -17.09
CA ALA A 201 1.33 -25.70 -16.11
C ALA A 201 2.85 -25.76 -16.32
N TYR A 202 3.32 -25.61 -17.56
CA TYR A 202 4.73 -25.73 -17.91
C TYR A 202 5.17 -24.71 -18.97
N ALA A 203 6.47 -24.38 -18.94
CA ALA A 203 7.17 -23.58 -19.94
C ALA A 203 8.28 -24.39 -20.63
N LEU A 204 8.12 -24.69 -21.93
CA LEU A 204 9.14 -25.35 -22.73
C LEU A 204 9.96 -24.31 -23.49
N ILE A 205 11.17 -24.01 -23.01
CA ILE A 205 12.11 -23.07 -23.65
C ILE A 205 13.09 -23.84 -24.53
N THR A 206 13.45 -23.27 -25.68
CA THR A 206 14.44 -23.83 -26.62
C THR A 206 15.31 -22.72 -27.17
N LEU A 207 16.62 -22.87 -27.01
CA LEU A 207 17.65 -21.95 -27.48
C LEU A 207 18.58 -22.69 -28.45
N THR A 208 18.78 -22.15 -29.65
CA THR A 208 19.51 -22.85 -30.70
C THR A 208 20.48 -21.96 -31.46
N THR A 209 21.63 -22.51 -31.88
CA THR A 209 22.61 -21.80 -32.73
C THR A 209 22.12 -21.60 -34.18
N SER A 210 20.90 -22.03 -34.50
CA SER A 210 20.20 -21.78 -35.76
C SER A 210 18.69 -21.90 -35.52
N GLY A 211 17.92 -20.92 -35.98
CA GLY A 211 16.46 -20.97 -35.98
C GLY A 211 15.87 -21.97 -37.00
N THR A 212 16.69 -22.51 -37.90
CA THR A 212 16.27 -23.51 -38.91
C THR A 212 17.00 -24.84 -38.68
N PRO A 213 16.28 -25.96 -38.47
CA PRO A 213 16.88 -27.26 -38.23
C PRO A 213 17.90 -27.69 -39.31
N GLY A 214 19.11 -28.02 -38.88
CA GLY A 214 20.17 -28.54 -39.75
C GLY A 214 20.90 -27.52 -40.62
N GLN A 215 20.58 -26.23 -40.47
CA GLN A 215 21.36 -25.12 -41.04
C GLN A 215 22.44 -24.67 -40.04
N GLY A 216 23.49 -24.02 -40.54
CA GLY A 216 24.64 -23.61 -39.74
C GLY A 216 25.95 -24.29 -40.17
N ASN A 217 27.01 -23.95 -39.45
CA ASN A 217 28.31 -24.58 -39.55
C ASN A 217 28.66 -25.26 -38.21
N ALA A 218 29.53 -26.28 -38.24
CA ALA A 218 30.01 -26.94 -37.02
C ALA A 218 30.88 -26.04 -36.11
N SER A 219 31.16 -24.81 -36.53
CA SER A 219 31.87 -23.79 -35.74
C SER A 219 30.92 -22.80 -35.06
N ASP A 220 29.60 -22.89 -35.31
CA ASP A 220 28.63 -21.93 -34.80
C ASP A 220 28.46 -22.07 -33.28
N TRP A 221 28.42 -20.95 -32.58
CA TRP A 221 28.21 -20.90 -31.13
C TRP A 221 27.36 -19.71 -30.72
N MET A 222 26.66 -19.85 -29.59
CA MET A 222 25.89 -18.80 -28.93
C MET A 222 26.13 -18.87 -27.42
N LEU A 223 26.45 -17.75 -26.81
CA LEU A 223 26.35 -17.53 -25.37
C LEU A 223 24.95 -17.02 -25.06
N VAL A 224 24.37 -17.55 -23.98
CA VAL A 224 23.04 -17.18 -23.49
C VAL A 224 23.16 -16.85 -22.02
N ASP A 225 22.54 -15.74 -21.63
CA ASP A 225 22.47 -15.29 -20.26
C ASP A 225 21.13 -14.59 -19.97
N ASP A 226 20.79 -14.45 -18.69
CA ASP A 226 19.65 -13.68 -18.17
C ASP A 226 18.33 -13.90 -18.95
N VAL A 227 17.81 -15.13 -18.91
CA VAL A 227 16.51 -15.46 -19.52
C VAL A 227 15.37 -15.09 -18.55
N GLU A 228 14.55 -14.11 -18.91
CA GLU A 228 13.53 -13.56 -18.03
C GLU A 228 12.17 -13.45 -18.73
N PHE A 229 11.09 -13.63 -17.97
CA PHE A 229 9.75 -13.30 -18.43
C PHE A 229 9.32 -11.92 -17.94
N LEU A 230 8.88 -11.08 -18.87
CA LEU A 230 8.42 -9.72 -18.59
C LEU A 230 6.90 -9.70 -18.40
N TYR A 231 6.45 -8.95 -17.39
CA TYR A 231 5.05 -8.73 -17.06
C TYR A 231 4.76 -7.24 -17.15
N TYR A 232 3.84 -6.84 -18.01
CA TYR A 232 3.47 -5.44 -18.18
C TYR A 232 2.31 -5.06 -17.25
N SER A 233 2.28 -3.79 -16.86
CA SER A 233 1.29 -3.25 -15.93
C SER A 233 0.89 -1.82 -16.29
N GLU A 234 0.96 -1.43 -17.57
CA GLU A 234 0.57 -0.10 -18.01
C GLU A 234 -0.86 -0.11 -18.58
N LEU A 235 -1.54 1.03 -18.50
CA LEU A 235 -2.84 1.25 -19.12
C LEU A 235 -2.67 1.42 -20.65
N GLN A 236 -3.19 0.48 -21.42
CA GLN A 236 -3.12 0.48 -22.88
C GLN A 236 -4.14 1.43 -23.51
N SER A 237 -5.39 1.40 -23.05
CA SER A 237 -6.44 2.24 -23.61
C SER A 237 -7.54 2.55 -22.60
N ILE A 238 -8.14 3.71 -22.78
CA ILE A 238 -9.34 4.15 -22.10
C ILE A 238 -10.39 4.43 -23.19
N THR A 239 -11.57 3.85 -23.04
CA THR A 239 -12.75 4.23 -23.82
C THR A 239 -13.80 4.72 -22.83
N PHE A 240 -14.30 5.94 -23.00
CA PHE A 240 -15.35 6.50 -22.16
C PHE A 240 -16.53 6.93 -23.02
N ASN A 241 -17.74 6.45 -22.71
CA ASN A 241 -18.96 6.69 -23.50
C ASN A 241 -18.78 6.36 -25.00
N SER A 242 -18.22 5.17 -25.28
CA SER A 242 -17.88 4.71 -26.64
C SER A 242 -16.88 5.60 -27.42
N LYS A 243 -16.16 6.49 -26.72
CA LYS A 243 -15.13 7.36 -27.31
C LYS A 243 -13.76 7.03 -26.73
N ASP A 244 -12.78 6.81 -27.60
CA ASP A 244 -11.40 6.56 -27.19
C ASP A 244 -10.78 7.83 -26.61
N ILE A 245 -10.13 7.68 -25.46
CA ILE A 245 -9.40 8.74 -24.75
C ILE A 245 -7.91 8.43 -24.86
N GLU A 246 -7.13 9.43 -25.27
CA GLU A 246 -5.68 9.30 -25.43
C GLU A 246 -4.99 9.25 -24.05
N VAL A 247 -4.17 8.23 -23.83
CA VAL A 247 -3.39 8.06 -22.58
C VAL A 247 -2.14 8.94 -22.67
N THR A 248 -2.17 10.12 -22.05
CA THR A 248 -1.08 11.10 -22.04
C THR A 248 -0.51 11.27 -20.63
N GLY A 249 0.36 10.34 -20.23
CA GLY A 249 0.92 10.30 -18.87
C GLY A 249 -0.08 9.80 -17.82
N ASN A 250 0.21 10.07 -16.55
CA ASN A 250 -0.52 9.45 -15.43
C ASN A 250 -1.74 10.28 -14.97
N ASN A 251 -1.94 11.51 -15.46
CA ASN A 251 -3.08 12.35 -15.13
C ASN A 251 -3.86 12.68 -16.41
N ILE A 252 -5.07 12.17 -16.51
CA ILE A 252 -5.89 12.18 -17.72
C ILE A 252 -7.18 12.93 -17.41
N THR A 253 -7.62 13.82 -18.29
CA THR A 253 -8.89 14.55 -18.11
C THR A 253 -9.93 14.00 -19.08
N ILE A 254 -11.12 13.71 -18.57
CA ILE A 254 -12.25 13.16 -19.32
C ILE A 254 -13.44 14.10 -19.20
N ASP A 255 -13.99 14.50 -20.35
CA ASP A 255 -15.21 15.31 -20.38
C ASP A 255 -16.44 14.45 -20.10
N GLY A 256 -17.15 14.74 -19.02
CA GLY A 256 -18.34 14.01 -18.56
C GLY A 256 -18.36 13.80 -17.04
N THR A 257 -19.44 13.19 -16.54
CA THR A 257 -19.56 12.70 -15.16
C THR A 257 -19.06 11.25 -15.11
N TYR A 258 -18.26 10.87 -14.11
CA TYR A 258 -17.82 9.48 -13.97
C TYR A 258 -19.02 8.52 -13.90
N ASP A 259 -19.03 7.55 -14.81
CA ASP A 259 -19.96 6.43 -14.85
C ASP A 259 -19.14 5.19 -15.24
N GLU A 260 -19.08 4.21 -14.37
CA GLU A 260 -18.32 2.98 -14.59
C GLU A 260 -18.85 2.20 -15.81
N ALA A 261 -20.15 2.22 -16.09
CA ALA A 261 -20.75 1.51 -17.23
C ALA A 261 -20.31 2.10 -18.58
N LEU A 262 -19.92 3.38 -18.59
CA LEU A 262 -19.40 4.07 -19.76
C LEU A 262 -17.88 3.93 -19.89
N LEU A 263 -17.18 3.50 -18.84
CA LEU A 263 -15.73 3.40 -18.78
C LEU A 263 -15.23 1.99 -19.09
N GLN A 264 -14.43 1.86 -20.14
CA GLN A 264 -13.71 0.64 -20.45
C GLN A 264 -12.21 0.92 -20.36
N LEU A 265 -11.51 0.11 -19.56
CA LEU A 265 -10.07 0.18 -19.36
C LEU A 265 -9.44 -1.10 -19.89
N LYS A 266 -8.31 -0.98 -20.57
CA LYS A 266 -7.54 -2.14 -21.04
C LYS A 266 -6.10 -1.99 -20.63
N SER A 267 -5.54 -3.03 -20.00
CA SER A 267 -4.11 -3.13 -19.69
C SER A 267 -3.32 -3.59 -20.93
N ASN A 268 -2.02 -3.24 -20.98
CA ASN A 268 -1.09 -3.85 -21.94
C ASN A 268 -0.57 -5.22 -21.48
N GLY A 269 -0.79 -5.60 -20.22
CA GLY A 269 -0.41 -6.89 -19.64
C GLY A 269 -1.54 -7.92 -19.70
N GLN A 270 -1.26 -9.11 -20.22
CA GLN A 270 -2.24 -10.18 -20.42
C GLN A 270 -2.76 -10.79 -19.10
N GLY A 271 -1.89 -10.89 -18.09
CA GLY A 271 -2.26 -11.34 -16.74
C GLY A 271 -2.47 -10.20 -15.73
N ALA A 272 -2.40 -8.95 -16.17
CA ALA A 272 -2.50 -7.80 -15.27
C ALA A 272 -3.94 -7.64 -14.72
N SER A 273 -4.04 -7.21 -13.47
CA SER A 273 -5.31 -6.86 -12.83
C SER A 273 -5.52 -5.34 -12.83
N ILE A 274 -6.76 -4.91 -13.02
CA ILE A 274 -7.16 -3.50 -12.99
C ILE A 274 -8.01 -3.28 -11.76
N THR A 275 -7.67 -2.27 -10.95
CA THR A 275 -8.44 -1.85 -9.79
C THR A 275 -8.72 -0.36 -9.89
N THR A 276 -9.91 0.06 -9.51
CA THR A 276 -10.34 1.46 -9.59
C THR A 276 -10.85 1.94 -8.24
N SER A 277 -10.65 3.22 -7.94
CA SER A 277 -11.16 3.88 -6.75
C SER A 277 -11.54 5.31 -7.12
N TYR A 278 -12.83 5.65 -7.04
CA TYR A 278 -13.32 6.97 -7.39
C TYR A 278 -13.44 7.85 -6.14
N ASN A 279 -12.94 9.08 -6.25
CA ASN A 279 -13.08 10.10 -5.22
C ASN A 279 -14.02 11.20 -5.72
N ASP A 280 -15.24 11.21 -5.19
CA ASP A 280 -16.28 12.18 -5.53
C ASP A 280 -15.91 13.62 -5.15
N ALA A 281 -15.07 13.83 -4.13
CA ALA A 281 -14.77 15.17 -3.61
C ALA A 281 -13.92 16.00 -4.58
N ASN A 282 -13.06 15.35 -5.37
CA ASN A 282 -12.20 15.97 -6.37
C ASN A 282 -12.49 15.49 -7.80
N MET A 283 -13.53 14.68 -8.00
CA MET A 283 -13.95 14.13 -9.30
C MET A 283 -12.83 13.33 -10.00
N THR A 284 -12.02 12.60 -9.22
CA THR A 284 -10.90 11.80 -9.76
C THR A 284 -11.09 10.31 -9.55
N LEU A 285 -10.93 9.51 -10.60
CA LEU A 285 -10.80 8.06 -10.53
C LEU A 285 -9.32 7.68 -10.53
N THR A 286 -8.88 7.03 -9.46
CA THR A 286 -7.58 6.37 -9.42
C THR A 286 -7.69 4.99 -10.03
N VAL A 287 -6.97 4.74 -11.12
CA VAL A 287 -6.86 3.44 -11.80
C VAL A 287 -5.49 2.85 -11.47
N THR A 288 -5.45 1.70 -10.82
CA THR A 288 -4.20 0.98 -10.53
C THR A 288 -4.19 -0.33 -11.29
N ILE A 289 -3.18 -0.49 -12.16
CA ILE A 289 -2.91 -1.69 -12.93
C ILE A 289 -1.77 -2.44 -12.24
N LYS A 290 -1.96 -3.71 -11.89
CA LYS A 290 -0.95 -4.55 -11.24
C LYS A 290 -0.59 -5.70 -12.16
N GLY A 291 0.70 -5.90 -12.44
CA GLY A 291 1.19 -7.02 -13.25
C GLY A 291 0.85 -8.37 -12.63
N ASP A 292 0.86 -9.43 -13.43
CA ASP A 292 0.56 -10.81 -12.96
C ASP A 292 1.53 -11.29 -11.87
N ASP A 293 2.74 -10.71 -11.85
CA ASP A 293 3.80 -10.99 -10.89
C ASP A 293 3.80 -10.08 -9.66
N ILE A 294 2.76 -9.28 -9.41
CA ILE A 294 2.70 -8.34 -8.27
C ILE A 294 3.04 -8.98 -6.91
N ALA A 295 2.72 -10.26 -6.71
CA ALA A 295 3.05 -10.98 -5.49
C ALA A 295 4.57 -11.27 -5.35
N ALA A 296 5.27 -11.47 -6.46
CA ALA A 296 6.72 -11.68 -6.51
C ALA A 296 7.51 -10.37 -6.70
N ASN A 297 6.90 -9.39 -7.36
CA ASN A 297 7.44 -8.07 -7.65
C ASN A 297 6.40 -6.99 -7.29
N PRO A 298 6.31 -6.56 -6.01
CA PRO A 298 5.33 -5.57 -5.55
C PRO A 298 5.41 -4.21 -6.24
N ASN A 299 6.52 -3.95 -6.96
CA ASN A 299 6.72 -2.72 -7.70
C ASN A 299 6.12 -2.76 -9.12
N ASN A 300 5.70 -3.92 -9.62
CA ASN A 300 5.09 -4.03 -10.94
C ASN A 300 3.63 -3.57 -10.94
N GLN A 301 3.42 -2.28 -10.69
CA GLN A 301 2.13 -1.64 -10.76
C GLN A 301 2.25 -0.19 -11.26
N HIS A 302 1.26 0.26 -12.02
CA HIS A 302 1.14 1.66 -12.44
C HIS A 302 -0.19 2.24 -12.01
N THR A 303 -0.17 3.50 -11.58
CA THR A 303 -1.37 4.22 -11.14
C THR A 303 -1.61 5.44 -12.02
N TYR A 304 -2.85 5.59 -12.45
CA TYR A 304 -3.35 6.69 -13.28
C TYR A 304 -4.48 7.41 -12.53
N THR A 305 -4.62 8.71 -12.77
CA THR A 305 -5.69 9.54 -12.21
C THR A 305 -6.51 10.11 -13.36
N LEU A 306 -7.78 9.72 -13.47
CA LEU A 306 -8.71 10.21 -14.48
C LEU A 306 -9.61 11.26 -13.82
N THR A 307 -9.50 12.52 -14.23
CA THR A 307 -10.29 13.64 -13.69
C THR A 307 -11.48 13.92 -14.60
N PHE A 308 -12.69 13.91 -14.04
CA PHE A 308 -13.95 14.13 -14.77
C PHE A 308 -14.39 15.59 -14.66
N THR A 309 -14.81 16.22 -15.77
CA THR A 309 -15.09 17.68 -15.82
C THR A 309 -16.57 18.08 -15.84
N GLY A 310 -17.51 17.13 -15.93
CA GLY A 310 -18.94 17.40 -16.12
C GLY A 310 -19.77 17.40 -14.83
N LYS A 311 -20.54 18.48 -14.63
CA LYS A 311 -21.85 18.46 -13.94
C LYS A 311 -22.87 19.06 -14.90
N GLU A 312 -23.69 18.23 -15.53
CA GLU A 312 -24.94 18.69 -16.14
C GLU A 312 -26.13 17.97 -15.50
N ASN A 313 -27.11 18.78 -15.11
CA ASN A 313 -28.41 18.37 -14.66
C ASN A 313 -29.24 17.96 -15.89
N GLU A 314 -29.48 16.67 -16.09
CA GLU A 314 -30.66 16.15 -16.78
C GLU A 314 -31.18 14.91 -16.01
N ASP A 315 -32.49 14.69 -16.10
CA ASP A 315 -33.35 13.78 -15.33
C ASP A 315 -32.72 12.44 -14.86
N PRO A 316 -33.08 11.95 -13.65
CA PRO A 316 -32.53 10.71 -13.11
C PRO A 316 -32.96 9.52 -13.98
N THR A 317 -31.99 8.90 -14.64
CA THR A 317 -32.14 7.54 -15.16
C THR A 317 -32.30 6.57 -13.99
N PRO A 318 -33.21 5.58 -14.08
CA PRO A 318 -33.41 4.60 -13.02
C PRO A 318 -32.14 3.79 -12.78
N ILE A 319 -31.82 3.53 -11.50
CA ILE A 319 -30.80 2.58 -11.06
C ILE A 319 -31.03 1.24 -11.80
N PRO A 320 -30.05 0.69 -12.54
CA PRO A 320 -30.16 -0.65 -13.08
C PRO A 320 -29.88 -1.64 -11.95
N GLY A 321 -30.91 -1.94 -11.16
CA GLY A 321 -30.96 -3.15 -10.36
C GLY A 321 -31.09 -4.40 -11.25
N PRO A 322 -30.93 -5.61 -10.69
CA PRO A 322 -31.28 -6.84 -11.40
C PRO A 322 -32.70 -6.68 -11.97
N GLN A 323 -32.90 -6.99 -13.25
CA GLN A 323 -34.21 -6.85 -13.92
C GLN A 323 -35.30 -7.49 -13.05
N PRO A 324 -36.18 -6.68 -12.44
CA PRO A 324 -37.16 -7.22 -11.53
C PRO A 324 -38.14 -8.09 -12.30
N VAL A 325 -38.67 -9.12 -11.63
CA VAL A 325 -39.79 -9.88 -12.17
C VAL A 325 -40.99 -8.94 -12.22
N ILE A 326 -41.22 -8.31 -13.38
CA ILE A 326 -42.26 -7.27 -13.60
C ILE A 326 -43.66 -7.77 -13.21
N GLU A 327 -43.86 -9.09 -13.11
CA GLU A 327 -45.11 -9.68 -12.63
C GLU A 327 -45.47 -9.24 -11.20
N ASN A 328 -44.49 -9.00 -10.33
CA ASN A 328 -44.76 -8.64 -8.93
C ASN A 328 -45.28 -7.20 -8.77
N TYR A 329 -45.03 -6.29 -9.72
CA TYR A 329 -45.56 -4.92 -9.64
C TYR A 329 -47.02 -4.82 -10.10
N ALA A 330 -47.52 -5.83 -10.82
CA ALA A 330 -48.73 -5.70 -11.60
C ALA A 330 -50.00 -5.98 -10.79
N SER A 331 -51.04 -5.21 -11.08
CA SER A 331 -52.42 -5.55 -10.73
C SER A 331 -53.29 -5.43 -11.97
N LEU A 332 -54.06 -6.47 -12.27
CA LEU A 332 -55.06 -6.41 -13.34
C LEU A 332 -56.02 -5.25 -13.07
N VAL A 333 -56.27 -4.45 -14.10
CA VAL A 333 -57.40 -3.52 -14.05
C VAL A 333 -58.70 -4.34 -14.03
N PRO A 334 -59.80 -3.83 -13.48
CA PRO A 334 -61.06 -4.59 -13.40
C PRO A 334 -61.49 -5.13 -14.77
N PHE A 335 -61.55 -6.46 -14.94
CA PHE A 335 -61.84 -7.13 -16.22
C PHE A 335 -60.84 -6.84 -17.36
N GLY A 336 -59.58 -6.52 -17.02
CA GLY A 336 -58.51 -6.26 -17.99
C GLY A 336 -57.90 -7.52 -18.62
N ASP A 337 -58.27 -8.71 -18.14
CA ASP A 337 -57.91 -10.00 -18.75
C ASP A 337 -58.79 -10.37 -19.96
N PHE A 338 -59.89 -9.64 -20.17
CA PHE A 338 -60.87 -9.83 -21.25
C PHE A 338 -61.45 -11.25 -21.37
N GLU A 339 -61.43 -12.05 -20.31
CA GLU A 339 -62.01 -13.40 -20.31
C GLU A 339 -63.54 -13.38 -20.20
N ALA A 340 -64.09 -12.35 -19.54
CA ALA A 340 -65.53 -12.16 -19.35
C ALA A 340 -66.13 -11.19 -20.38
N TRP A 341 -67.30 -11.53 -20.95
CA TRP A 341 -67.97 -10.75 -21.99
C TRP A 341 -69.48 -10.67 -21.82
N LYS A 342 -70.05 -9.53 -22.20
CA LYS A 342 -71.49 -9.30 -22.30
C LYS A 342 -72.03 -9.87 -23.62
N ASN A 343 -73.23 -10.44 -23.58
CA ASN A 343 -73.90 -10.95 -24.78
C ASN A 343 -74.48 -9.84 -25.67
N GLU A 344 -74.72 -8.66 -25.10
CA GLU A 344 -75.16 -7.45 -25.80
C GLU A 344 -74.29 -6.28 -25.35
N CYS A 345 -73.90 -5.41 -26.27
CA CYS A 345 -73.16 -4.19 -25.97
C CYS A 345 -73.95 -3.21 -25.07
N GLY A 346 -73.35 -2.11 -24.65
CA GLY A 346 -74.06 -0.98 -24.04
C GLY A 346 -74.77 -0.10 -25.08
N THR A 347 -75.17 1.11 -24.64
CA THR A 347 -75.72 2.14 -25.51
C THR A 347 -74.68 3.20 -25.84
N THR A 348 -74.87 3.87 -26.98
CA THR A 348 -74.18 5.11 -27.34
C THR A 348 -75.15 6.28 -27.20
N HIS A 349 -74.71 7.35 -26.53
CA HIS A 349 -75.45 8.60 -26.45
C HIS A 349 -75.33 9.38 -27.76
N GLN A 350 -76.37 9.36 -28.59
CA GLN A 350 -76.35 10.08 -29.86
C GLN A 350 -76.92 11.50 -29.72
N THR A 351 -76.13 12.49 -30.15
CA THR A 351 -76.56 13.87 -30.34
C THR A 351 -76.83 14.15 -31.84
N GLY A 352 -77.74 15.06 -32.17
CA GLY A 352 -78.09 15.39 -33.58
C GLY A 352 -79.33 14.69 -34.14
N SER A 353 -79.31 14.33 -35.43
CA SER A 353 -80.49 13.85 -36.15
C SER A 353 -80.89 12.44 -35.71
N GLY A 354 -82.02 12.30 -35.01
CA GLY A 354 -82.44 11.00 -34.47
C GLY A 354 -81.76 10.64 -33.13
N GLY A 355 -81.34 11.65 -32.37
CA GLY A 355 -80.66 11.47 -31.08
C GLY A 355 -81.46 10.73 -30.00
N GLY A 356 -80.75 10.38 -28.93
CA GLY A 356 -81.18 9.49 -27.84
C GLY A 356 -80.19 8.36 -27.61
N GLU A 357 -80.45 7.52 -26.60
CA GLU A 357 -79.66 6.32 -26.33
C GLU A 357 -79.91 5.23 -27.38
N ARG A 358 -78.84 4.66 -27.91
CA ARG A 358 -78.94 3.61 -28.92
C ARG A 358 -78.09 2.40 -28.59
N GLN A 359 -78.75 1.25 -28.54
CA GLN A 359 -78.11 -0.05 -28.34
C GLN A 359 -77.11 -0.36 -29.45
N ARG A 360 -75.84 -0.55 -29.11
CA ARG A 360 -74.76 -0.90 -30.06
C ARG A 360 -74.90 -2.36 -30.53
N PRO A 361 -74.46 -2.71 -31.75
CA PRO A 361 -74.45 -4.09 -32.23
C PRO A 361 -73.32 -4.91 -31.59
N GLY A 362 -73.51 -6.23 -31.51
CA GLY A 362 -72.48 -7.18 -31.10
C GLY A 362 -72.40 -7.44 -29.59
N SER A 363 -71.24 -7.94 -29.17
CA SER A 363 -70.82 -8.20 -27.79
C SER A 363 -69.61 -7.33 -27.43
N GLU A 364 -69.39 -7.08 -26.14
CA GLU A 364 -68.21 -6.35 -25.66
C GLU A 364 -67.72 -6.92 -24.31
N PRO A 365 -66.47 -6.64 -23.90
CA PRO A 365 -65.93 -7.17 -22.64
C PRO A 365 -66.74 -6.72 -21.42
N GLU A 366 -66.86 -7.59 -20.42
CA GLU A 366 -67.52 -7.26 -19.15
C GLU A 366 -66.80 -6.09 -18.49
N GLY A 367 -67.54 -5.14 -17.90
CA GLY A 367 -66.95 -3.94 -17.30
C GLY A 367 -66.40 -2.88 -18.28
N TRP A 368 -66.26 -3.17 -19.57
CA TRP A 368 -65.83 -2.22 -20.61
C TRP A 368 -66.95 -1.86 -21.59
N ASN A 369 -66.81 -0.74 -22.29
CA ASN A 369 -67.65 -0.30 -23.39
C ASN A 369 -66.85 -0.33 -24.70
N GLY A 370 -67.36 -1.04 -25.71
CA GLY A 370 -66.75 -1.12 -27.04
C GLY A 370 -67.28 -0.06 -28.00
N GLY A 371 -66.39 0.49 -28.84
CA GLY A 371 -66.65 1.54 -29.83
C GLY A 371 -67.56 1.13 -31.00
N SER A 372 -68.14 -0.08 -31.01
CA SER A 372 -69.20 -0.45 -31.96
C SER A 372 -70.27 0.65 -32.00
N LEU A 373 -70.92 0.89 -33.14
CA LEU A 373 -71.83 2.03 -33.26
C LEU A 373 -73.19 1.66 -33.81
N ASN A 374 -74.18 2.40 -33.33
CA ASN A 374 -75.54 2.41 -33.87
C ASN A 374 -76.00 3.87 -34.00
N LEU A 375 -76.02 4.39 -35.23
CA LEU A 375 -76.42 5.76 -35.54
C LEU A 375 -77.79 5.78 -36.21
N GLY A 376 -78.74 6.45 -35.58
CA GLY A 376 -80.03 6.76 -36.21
C GLY A 376 -79.92 7.90 -37.21
N VAL A 377 -80.63 7.81 -38.33
CA VAL A 377 -80.70 8.85 -39.36
C VAL A 377 -82.17 9.19 -39.64
N LYS A 378 -82.62 10.40 -39.26
CA LYS A 378 -84.06 10.79 -39.15
C LYS A 378 -84.82 10.99 -40.48
N LEU A 379 -84.23 10.69 -41.64
CA LEU A 379 -84.88 10.82 -42.96
C LEU A 379 -85.54 9.52 -43.47
N ILE A 380 -85.26 8.37 -42.85
CA ILE A 380 -85.91 7.09 -43.16
C ILE A 380 -86.61 6.63 -41.89
N ALA A 381 -87.92 6.48 -41.94
CA ALA A 381 -88.61 5.70 -40.94
C ALA A 381 -88.05 4.26 -41.01
N THR A 382 -87.28 3.87 -40.00
CA THR A 382 -86.88 2.49 -39.62
C THR A 382 -85.53 1.87 -40.04
N SER A 383 -84.45 2.60 -40.37
CA SER A 383 -83.12 1.95 -40.49
C SER A 383 -81.98 2.74 -39.84
N ASP A 384 -81.37 2.13 -38.83
CA ASP A 384 -80.13 2.56 -38.18
C ASP A 384 -78.90 2.15 -39.01
N LEU A 385 -77.84 2.97 -38.99
CA LEU A 385 -76.50 2.60 -39.50
C LEU A 385 -75.71 1.94 -38.37
N LYS A 386 -75.31 0.69 -38.57
CA LYS A 386 -74.64 -0.12 -37.54
C LYS A 386 -73.28 -0.62 -38.04
N ALA A 387 -72.29 -0.60 -37.16
CA ALA A 387 -70.99 -1.25 -37.38
C ALA A 387 -70.53 -1.94 -36.10
N THR A 388 -70.02 -3.17 -36.25
CA THR A 388 -69.42 -3.94 -35.16
C THR A 388 -67.91 -3.73 -35.24
N LEU A 389 -67.37 -2.92 -34.34
CA LEU A 389 -65.94 -2.57 -34.32
C LEU A 389 -65.15 -3.38 -33.30
N VAL A 390 -65.83 -4.01 -32.34
CA VAL A 390 -65.24 -4.77 -31.24
C VAL A 390 -65.76 -6.20 -31.26
N GLU A 391 -64.83 -7.15 -31.25
CA GLU A 391 -65.10 -8.58 -31.31
C GLU A 391 -64.10 -9.36 -30.43
N LYS A 392 -64.41 -10.63 -30.16
CA LYS A 392 -63.47 -11.55 -29.47
C LYS A 392 -62.34 -11.98 -30.41
N ALA A 393 -61.14 -12.11 -29.88
CA ALA A 393 -60.01 -12.78 -30.51
C ALA A 393 -59.45 -13.89 -29.60
N SER A 394 -58.60 -14.74 -30.17
CA SER A 394 -57.80 -15.67 -29.37
C SER A 394 -56.77 -14.90 -28.56
N GLY A 395 -56.69 -15.18 -27.26
CA GLY A 395 -55.69 -14.58 -26.38
C GLY A 395 -54.26 -15.01 -26.71
N ILE A 396 -53.33 -14.53 -25.89
CA ILE A 396 -51.89 -14.75 -26.05
C ILE A 396 -51.58 -16.25 -26.20
N ASN A 397 -50.73 -16.61 -27.17
CA ASN A 397 -50.36 -18.00 -27.48
C ASN A 397 -51.54 -18.94 -27.81
N GLY A 398 -52.71 -18.38 -28.17
CA GLY A 398 -53.91 -19.15 -28.50
C GLY A 398 -54.70 -19.64 -27.27
N THR A 399 -54.37 -19.14 -26.08
CA THR A 399 -55.07 -19.45 -24.83
C THR A 399 -55.87 -18.23 -24.37
N GLY A 400 -57.06 -18.44 -23.81
CA GLY A 400 -57.89 -17.34 -23.31
C GLY A 400 -58.58 -16.52 -24.41
N THR A 401 -59.14 -15.39 -24.00
CA THR A 401 -59.92 -14.48 -24.85
C THR A 401 -59.32 -13.08 -24.82
N ALA A 402 -58.88 -12.59 -25.98
CA ALA A 402 -58.49 -11.20 -26.16
C ALA A 402 -59.63 -10.36 -26.75
N VAL A 403 -59.47 -9.04 -26.71
CA VAL A 403 -60.32 -8.11 -27.45
C VAL A 403 -59.68 -7.73 -28.79
N LYS A 404 -60.48 -7.74 -29.85
CA LYS A 404 -60.10 -7.26 -31.18
C LYS A 404 -60.90 -6.02 -31.54
N MET A 405 -60.19 -4.96 -31.92
CA MET A 405 -60.72 -3.70 -32.39
C MET A 405 -60.39 -3.55 -33.87
N THR A 406 -61.40 -3.24 -34.69
CA THR A 406 -61.24 -3.04 -36.14
C THR A 406 -61.91 -1.76 -36.57
N ASN A 407 -61.18 -0.90 -37.27
CA ASN A 407 -61.73 0.30 -37.89
C ASN A 407 -62.66 -0.09 -39.05
N GLN A 408 -63.90 0.42 -39.10
CA GLN A 408 -64.83 0.12 -40.19
C GLN A 408 -65.53 1.37 -40.72
N SER A 409 -65.86 1.34 -42.02
CA SER A 409 -66.66 2.37 -42.67
C SER A 409 -68.15 2.05 -42.67
N VAL A 410 -68.99 3.05 -42.40
CA VAL A 410 -70.42 3.00 -42.71
C VAL A 410 -70.74 3.93 -43.88
N SER A 411 -71.56 3.46 -44.83
CA SER A 411 -71.85 4.17 -46.07
C SER A 411 -73.35 4.41 -46.26
N TYR A 412 -73.70 5.58 -46.79
CA TYR A 412 -75.06 5.96 -47.16
C TYR A 412 -75.07 6.90 -48.38
N TRP A 413 -75.79 6.50 -49.45
CA TRP A 413 -75.98 7.28 -50.70
C TRP A 413 -74.69 7.95 -51.24
N GLY A 414 -73.58 7.21 -51.23
CA GLY A 414 -72.29 7.68 -51.74
C GLY A 414 -71.45 8.52 -50.76
N ASN A 415 -71.93 8.74 -49.53
CA ASN A 415 -71.12 9.28 -48.43
C ASN A 415 -70.68 8.13 -47.52
N SER A 416 -69.41 8.10 -47.14
CA SER A 416 -68.84 7.10 -46.23
C SER A 416 -68.13 7.79 -45.06
N MET A 417 -68.10 7.14 -43.91
CA MET A 417 -67.31 7.58 -42.77
C MET A 417 -66.73 6.38 -42.03
N THR A 418 -65.45 6.48 -41.69
CA THR A 418 -64.70 5.44 -40.98
C THR A 418 -64.64 5.78 -39.50
N PHE A 419 -64.89 4.77 -38.67
CA PHE A 419 -64.83 4.86 -37.22
C PHE A 419 -63.70 4.00 -36.68
N PRO A 420 -63.02 4.43 -35.60
CA PRO A 420 -61.97 3.65 -34.98
C PRO A 420 -62.58 2.55 -34.11
N GLY A 421 -62.04 1.34 -34.18
CA GLY A 421 -62.30 0.35 -33.14
C GLY A 421 -61.62 0.79 -31.86
N PHE A 422 -62.34 0.81 -30.74
CA PHE A 422 -61.73 1.06 -29.43
C PHE A 422 -62.52 0.39 -28.30
N VAL A 423 -61.90 0.24 -27.14
CA VAL A 423 -62.57 -0.11 -25.88
C VAL A 423 -62.24 0.90 -24.79
N THR A 424 -63.18 1.11 -23.87
CA THR A 424 -63.03 2.09 -22.78
C THR A 424 -63.83 1.73 -21.52
N TYR A 425 -63.47 2.28 -20.35
CA TYR A 425 -64.35 2.24 -19.17
C TYR A 425 -65.44 3.32 -19.19
N GLY A 426 -65.25 4.41 -19.94
CA GLY A 426 -66.22 5.49 -20.03
C GLY A 426 -67.42 5.15 -20.91
N ASN A 427 -68.41 6.04 -20.96
CA ASN A 427 -69.59 5.94 -21.81
C ASN A 427 -69.31 6.56 -23.17
N ILE A 428 -69.90 6.01 -24.23
CA ILE A 428 -69.63 6.46 -25.60
C ILE A 428 -70.70 7.44 -26.03
N TRP A 429 -70.28 8.53 -26.67
CA TRP A 429 -71.18 9.46 -27.35
C TRP A 429 -70.80 9.59 -28.82
N ALA A 430 -71.78 9.90 -29.65
CA ALA A 430 -71.56 10.18 -31.07
C ALA A 430 -72.50 11.29 -31.55
N TRP A 431 -72.10 12.01 -32.59
CA TRP A 431 -72.96 12.95 -33.28
C TRP A 431 -73.08 12.58 -34.75
N SER A 432 -74.30 12.58 -35.28
CA SER A 432 -74.56 12.35 -36.71
C SER A 432 -75.54 13.37 -37.31
N GLY A 433 -75.20 13.84 -38.51
CA GLY A 433 -76.05 14.72 -39.32
C GLY A 433 -77.14 13.97 -40.10
N SER A 434 -78.11 14.69 -40.67
CA SER A 434 -79.21 14.09 -41.42
C SER A 434 -78.83 13.60 -42.83
N THR A 435 -77.82 14.21 -43.48
CA THR A 435 -77.46 13.93 -44.89
C THR A 435 -75.96 14.12 -45.23
N ASN A 436 -75.12 14.51 -44.27
CA ASN A 436 -73.68 14.74 -44.49
C ASN A 436 -72.90 14.34 -43.22
N PHE A 437 -71.85 13.54 -43.40
CA PHE A 437 -70.99 13.04 -42.31
C PHE A 437 -69.77 13.92 -42.01
N LYS A 438 -69.60 15.03 -42.74
CA LYS A 438 -68.42 15.91 -42.63
C LYS A 438 -68.15 16.44 -41.20
N ASN A 439 -69.19 16.60 -40.39
CA ASN A 439 -69.07 17.13 -39.02
C ASN A 439 -69.38 16.07 -37.95
N SER A 440 -69.47 14.79 -38.33
CA SER A 440 -69.76 13.70 -37.40
C SER A 440 -68.72 13.63 -36.29
N ASP A 441 -69.21 13.71 -35.05
CA ASP A 441 -68.49 13.73 -33.76
C ASP A 441 -68.44 12.32 -33.12
N GLU A 442 -67.45 11.93 -32.33
CA GLU A 442 -67.57 10.86 -31.32
C GLU A 442 -66.48 10.96 -30.26
N GLY A 443 -66.74 10.38 -29.09
CA GLY A 443 -65.77 10.31 -28.01
C GLY A 443 -66.36 9.62 -26.79
N VAL A 444 -65.71 9.84 -25.65
CA VAL A 444 -66.05 9.21 -24.38
C VAL A 444 -66.34 10.24 -23.30
N TYR A 445 -67.27 9.92 -22.41
CA TYR A 445 -67.56 10.70 -21.22
C TYR A 445 -67.72 9.83 -19.97
N GLY A 446 -67.32 10.36 -18.82
CA GLY A 446 -67.27 9.61 -17.56
C GLY A 446 -66.16 8.55 -17.52
N GLY A 447 -66.21 7.68 -16.51
CA GLY A 447 -65.21 6.63 -16.30
C GLY A 447 -65.54 5.79 -15.07
N LEU A 448 -64.54 5.07 -14.56
CA LEU A 448 -64.68 4.19 -13.40
C LEU A 448 -64.21 4.89 -12.12
N ALA A 449 -64.90 4.69 -11.00
CA ALA A 449 -64.42 5.13 -9.69
C ALA A 449 -63.09 4.44 -9.34
N TYR A 450 -62.08 5.21 -8.93
CA TYR A 450 -60.73 4.70 -8.72
C TYR A 450 -59.93 5.61 -7.80
N THR A 451 -59.22 5.02 -6.83
CA THR A 451 -58.57 5.75 -5.73
C THR A 451 -57.10 5.44 -5.55
N LYS A 452 -56.49 4.70 -6.48
CA LYS A 452 -55.08 4.35 -6.42
C LYS A 452 -54.23 5.27 -7.29
N ARG A 453 -52.93 5.28 -7.05
CA ARG A 453 -51.92 6.04 -7.80
C ARG A 453 -50.91 5.06 -8.43
N PRO A 454 -51.26 4.47 -9.58
CA PRO A 454 -50.34 3.62 -10.33
C PRO A 454 -49.23 4.44 -10.99
N ASP A 455 -48.13 3.77 -11.30
CA ASP A 455 -46.95 4.38 -11.91
C ASP A 455 -46.96 4.24 -13.44
N ALA A 456 -47.51 3.14 -13.95
CA ALA A 456 -47.62 2.88 -15.38
C ALA A 456 -48.85 2.02 -15.70
N VAL A 457 -49.30 2.07 -16.96
CA VAL A 457 -50.22 1.09 -17.54
C VAL A 457 -49.42 0.10 -18.38
N ARG A 458 -49.70 -1.19 -18.25
CA ARG A 458 -49.07 -2.28 -19.00
C ARG A 458 -50.16 -3.10 -19.68
N GLY A 459 -49.88 -3.60 -20.87
CA GLY A 459 -50.77 -4.54 -21.56
C GLY A 459 -50.04 -5.37 -22.59
N GLN A 460 -50.72 -6.39 -23.10
CA GLN A 460 -50.29 -7.20 -24.22
C GLN A 460 -51.06 -6.75 -25.45
N PHE A 461 -50.36 -6.47 -26.53
CA PHE A 461 -50.94 -5.92 -27.74
C PHE A 461 -50.47 -6.70 -28.95
N LYS A 462 -51.33 -6.87 -29.95
CA LYS A 462 -50.98 -7.45 -31.23
C LYS A 462 -51.52 -6.57 -32.35
N ARG A 463 -50.62 -6.05 -33.17
CA ARG A 463 -50.95 -5.16 -34.29
C ARG A 463 -50.08 -5.50 -35.51
N PRO A 464 -50.66 -6.08 -36.58
CA PRO A 464 -49.91 -6.39 -37.80
C PRO A 464 -49.35 -5.13 -38.48
N ILE A 465 -48.27 -5.29 -39.28
CA ILE A 465 -47.50 -4.19 -39.93
C ILE A 465 -48.42 -3.18 -40.64
N ALA A 466 -48.16 -1.89 -40.37
CA ALA A 466 -49.07 -0.76 -40.53
C ALA A 466 -49.40 -0.35 -41.97
N SER A 467 -50.68 0.00 -42.15
CA SER A 467 -51.26 0.73 -43.30
C SER A 467 -50.94 2.24 -43.29
N GLY A 468 -50.06 2.71 -42.38
CA GLY A 468 -49.66 4.11 -42.14
C GLY A 468 -50.57 4.90 -41.17
N GLU A 469 -51.06 4.29 -40.09
CA GLU A 469 -51.90 4.89 -39.03
C GLU A 469 -51.50 4.33 -37.65
N ASN A 470 -51.52 5.18 -36.61
CA ASN A 470 -51.11 4.79 -35.25
C ASN A 470 -52.31 4.29 -34.42
N ALA A 471 -52.09 3.24 -33.63
CA ALA A 471 -52.95 2.86 -32.52
C ALA A 471 -52.66 3.73 -31.29
N HIS A 472 -53.57 3.76 -30.32
CA HIS A 472 -53.40 4.53 -29.09
C HIS A 472 -53.70 3.70 -27.83
N ILE A 473 -52.91 3.95 -26.77
CA ILE A 473 -53.17 3.57 -25.38
C ILE A 473 -53.25 4.88 -24.59
N ILE A 474 -54.46 5.25 -24.22
CA ILE A 474 -54.75 6.49 -23.50
C ILE A 474 -55.24 6.11 -22.11
N THR A 475 -54.62 6.63 -21.08
CA THR A 475 -55.06 6.45 -19.69
C THR A 475 -55.04 7.77 -18.97
N TYR A 476 -56.06 8.05 -18.17
CA TYR A 476 -56.09 9.27 -17.36
C TYR A 476 -56.84 9.08 -16.04
N LEU A 477 -56.33 9.75 -15.01
CA LEU A 477 -56.80 9.75 -13.64
C LEU A 477 -57.17 11.19 -13.25
N TRP A 478 -58.33 11.39 -12.64
CA TRP A 478 -58.77 12.72 -12.24
C TRP A 478 -59.64 12.72 -10.98
N LYS A 479 -59.87 13.93 -10.45
CA LYS A 479 -60.82 14.20 -9.37
C LYS A 479 -61.70 15.39 -9.72
N GLY A 480 -62.83 15.52 -9.03
CA GLY A 480 -63.85 16.53 -9.37
C GLY A 480 -64.56 16.21 -10.68
N THR A 481 -65.08 17.25 -11.33
CA THR A 481 -65.84 17.11 -12.58
C THR A 481 -65.41 18.14 -13.62
N PHE A 482 -65.10 17.68 -14.82
CA PHE A 482 -64.91 18.55 -15.99
C PHE A 482 -66.24 18.74 -16.71
N TRP A 483 -66.59 19.97 -17.11
CA TRP A 483 -67.75 20.22 -17.97
C TRP A 483 -67.33 20.70 -19.35
N SER A 484 -67.83 20.07 -20.42
CA SER A 484 -67.65 20.55 -21.78
C SER A 484 -68.82 20.15 -22.69
N ASN A 485 -68.89 20.73 -23.88
CA ASN A 485 -69.92 20.39 -24.84
C ASN A 485 -69.46 19.24 -25.77
N ILE A 486 -70.36 18.29 -26.02
CA ILE A 486 -70.28 17.30 -27.10
C ILE A 486 -71.25 17.68 -28.24
N GLY A 487 -71.02 17.15 -29.44
CA GLY A 487 -71.89 17.39 -30.60
C GLY A 487 -71.15 17.34 -31.93
N ALA A 488 -71.58 18.17 -32.88
CA ALA A 488 -70.93 18.28 -34.18
C ALA A 488 -69.48 18.74 -34.01
N TYR A 489 -68.55 18.17 -34.79
CA TYR A 489 -67.11 18.38 -34.66
C TYR A 489 -66.69 19.86 -34.62
N ASP A 490 -67.31 20.69 -35.46
CA ASP A 490 -66.99 22.13 -35.60
C ASP A 490 -67.88 23.04 -34.74
N SER A 491 -68.90 22.51 -34.07
CA SER A 491 -69.86 23.30 -33.29
C SER A 491 -70.56 22.45 -32.21
N PRO A 492 -69.83 21.91 -31.21
CA PRO A 492 -70.43 21.15 -30.13
C PRO A 492 -71.29 22.04 -29.24
N SER A 493 -72.48 21.56 -28.85
CA SER A 493 -73.49 22.39 -28.16
C SER A 493 -74.20 21.71 -26.98
N THR A 494 -73.91 20.44 -26.69
CA THR A 494 -74.60 19.69 -25.64
C THR A 494 -73.68 19.47 -24.46
N GLY A 495 -73.94 20.09 -23.30
CA GLY A 495 -73.08 20.00 -22.13
C GLY A 495 -73.10 18.61 -21.47
N PHE A 496 -71.92 18.06 -21.18
CA PHE A 496 -71.70 16.77 -20.53
C PHE A 496 -70.56 16.84 -19.51
N GLU A 497 -70.64 15.94 -18.53
CA GLU A 497 -69.62 15.76 -17.49
C GLU A 497 -68.51 14.81 -17.98
N ASP A 498 -67.27 15.13 -17.62
CA ASP A 498 -66.09 14.28 -17.75
C ASP A 498 -65.85 13.76 -19.18
N VAL A 499 -65.97 14.66 -20.15
CA VAL A 499 -65.63 14.37 -21.55
C VAL A 499 -64.12 14.22 -21.68
N ASP A 500 -63.69 13.12 -22.30
CA ASP A 500 -62.29 12.74 -22.56
C ASP A 500 -61.41 13.91 -23.05
N ARG A 501 -61.86 14.65 -24.05
CA ARG A 501 -61.15 15.78 -24.65
C ARG A 501 -60.99 16.96 -23.71
N ALA A 502 -61.91 17.14 -22.76
CA ALA A 502 -61.80 18.23 -21.79
C ALA A 502 -60.83 17.86 -20.68
N ILE A 503 -60.84 16.59 -20.24
CA ILE A 503 -59.91 16.06 -19.25
C ILE A 503 -58.47 16.07 -19.79
N MET A 504 -58.29 15.63 -21.04
CA MET A 504 -56.99 15.53 -21.72
C MET A 504 -56.57 16.85 -22.41
N GLY A 505 -57.31 17.95 -22.23
CA GLY A 505 -56.91 19.28 -22.73
C GLY A 505 -57.03 19.50 -24.25
N HIS A 506 -57.71 18.61 -24.98
CA HIS A 506 -58.01 18.77 -26.41
C HIS A 506 -59.18 19.72 -26.71
N THR A 507 -59.95 20.14 -25.70
CA THR A 507 -60.98 21.18 -25.82
C THR A 507 -61.03 22.05 -24.56
N GLN A 508 -61.56 23.27 -24.70
CA GLN A 508 -61.75 24.16 -23.56
C GLN A 508 -62.90 23.67 -22.67
N THR A 509 -62.69 23.73 -21.37
CA THR A 509 -63.73 23.47 -20.38
C THR A 509 -64.73 24.62 -20.35
N THR A 510 -66.01 24.29 -20.15
CA THR A 510 -67.11 25.24 -20.00
C THR A 510 -67.47 25.50 -18.52
N GLY A 511 -66.84 24.76 -17.59
CA GLY A 511 -67.00 24.88 -16.15
C GLY A 511 -66.51 23.63 -15.41
N GLY A 512 -66.80 23.56 -14.11
CA GLY A 512 -66.43 22.45 -13.24
C GLY A 512 -65.22 22.73 -12.34
N ASP A 513 -64.96 21.81 -11.41
CA ASP A 513 -63.84 21.81 -10.46
C ASP A 513 -62.81 20.70 -10.77
N GLY A 514 -62.93 20.08 -11.94
CA GLY A 514 -62.11 18.97 -12.38
C GLY A 514 -60.62 19.29 -12.41
N GLN A 515 -59.82 18.33 -11.91
CA GLN A 515 -58.36 18.38 -11.93
C GLN A 515 -57.82 17.05 -12.46
N LEU A 516 -57.06 17.12 -13.55
CA LEU A 516 -56.29 16.00 -14.05
C LEU A 516 -55.15 15.71 -13.07
N ILE A 517 -54.95 14.43 -12.75
CA ILE A 517 -53.94 14.00 -11.78
C ILE A 517 -52.78 13.33 -12.50
N ALA A 518 -53.09 12.37 -13.38
CA ALA A 518 -52.07 11.70 -14.17
C ALA A 518 -52.65 11.24 -15.50
N SER A 519 -51.82 11.16 -16.53
CA SER A 519 -52.24 10.63 -17.82
C SER A 519 -51.08 10.08 -18.65
N CYS A 520 -51.42 9.25 -19.63
CA CYS A 520 -50.57 8.93 -20.76
C CYS A 520 -51.41 8.90 -22.05
N ASP A 521 -50.78 9.20 -23.17
CA ASP A 521 -51.29 8.97 -24.51
C ASP A 521 -50.13 8.45 -25.37
N TYR A 522 -50.03 7.12 -25.44
CA TYR A 522 -48.99 6.45 -26.18
C TYR A 522 -49.52 5.95 -27.51
N ASN A 523 -48.83 6.28 -28.59
CA ASN A 523 -49.21 5.86 -29.93
C ASN A 523 -48.12 4.98 -30.56
N PHE A 524 -48.53 3.99 -31.35
CA PHE A 524 -47.62 3.06 -32.01
C PHE A 524 -48.18 2.53 -33.33
N GLU A 525 -47.30 2.30 -34.31
CA GLU A 525 -47.69 1.90 -35.67
C GLU A 525 -47.99 0.40 -35.78
N SER A 526 -47.16 -0.45 -35.18
CA SER A 526 -47.25 -1.90 -35.21
C SER A 526 -46.56 -2.52 -34.01
N THR A 527 -46.86 -3.78 -33.70
CA THR A 527 -46.09 -4.56 -32.74
C THR A 527 -44.95 -5.31 -33.41
N LYS A 528 -43.96 -5.73 -32.62
CA LYS A 528 -42.81 -6.51 -33.10
C LYS A 528 -43.26 -7.73 -33.89
N ASP A 529 -42.82 -7.81 -35.15
CA ASP A 529 -43.18 -8.85 -36.13
C ASP A 529 -44.69 -9.02 -36.38
N GLY A 530 -45.51 -8.04 -35.97
CA GLY A 530 -46.97 -8.13 -36.02
C GLY A 530 -47.57 -9.13 -35.03
N GLU A 531 -46.80 -9.57 -34.04
CA GLU A 531 -47.18 -10.55 -33.04
C GLU A 531 -47.41 -9.89 -31.66
N TRP A 532 -47.80 -10.69 -30.67
CA TRP A 532 -48.05 -10.22 -29.30
C TRP A 532 -46.80 -9.60 -28.69
N GLU A 533 -46.94 -8.38 -28.19
CA GLU A 533 -45.89 -7.58 -27.56
C GLU A 533 -46.42 -6.95 -26.27
N THR A 534 -45.58 -6.97 -25.22
CA THR A 534 -45.86 -6.24 -23.99
C THR A 534 -45.49 -4.77 -24.16
N ILE A 535 -46.46 -3.88 -23.97
CA ILE A 535 -46.23 -2.44 -23.98
C ILE A 535 -46.51 -1.90 -22.57
N THR A 536 -45.55 -1.19 -22.02
CA THR A 536 -45.65 -0.49 -20.73
C THR A 536 -45.50 1.01 -20.98
N VAL A 537 -46.45 1.79 -20.47
CA VAL A 537 -46.52 3.23 -20.67
C VAL A 537 -46.57 3.91 -19.29
N PRO A 538 -45.54 4.68 -18.92
CA PRO A 538 -45.55 5.46 -17.69
C PRO A 538 -46.68 6.49 -17.66
N LEU A 539 -47.29 6.69 -16.50
CA LEU A 539 -48.25 7.77 -16.28
C LEU A 539 -47.51 9.04 -15.88
N THR A 540 -47.74 10.13 -16.62
CA THR A 540 -47.22 11.45 -16.25
C THR A 540 -48.17 12.11 -15.28
N TYR A 541 -47.72 12.39 -14.06
CA TYR A 541 -48.49 13.14 -13.07
C TYR A 541 -48.40 14.64 -13.34
N VAL A 542 -49.52 15.33 -13.16
CA VAL A 542 -49.59 16.79 -13.30
C VAL A 542 -48.86 17.44 -12.14
N GLU A 543 -48.02 18.43 -12.45
CA GLU A 543 -47.26 19.20 -11.46
C GLU A 543 -48.20 19.78 -10.38
N GLY A 544 -47.87 19.55 -9.12
CA GLY A 544 -48.67 19.94 -7.95
C GLY A 544 -49.88 19.03 -7.64
N GLN A 545 -50.09 17.94 -8.38
CA GLN A 545 -51.14 16.93 -8.12
C GLN A 545 -50.57 15.54 -7.78
N GLU A 546 -49.28 15.44 -7.52
CA GLU A 546 -48.55 14.19 -7.40
C GLU A 546 -49.00 13.33 -6.22
N ASP A 547 -49.40 13.97 -5.12
CA ASP A 547 -49.95 13.31 -3.92
C ASP A 547 -51.48 13.23 -3.93
N ALA A 548 -52.14 13.81 -4.94
CA ALA A 548 -53.58 13.82 -5.03
C ALA A 548 -54.10 12.39 -5.23
N VAL A 549 -55.09 11.99 -4.42
CA VAL A 549 -55.79 10.72 -4.59
C VAL A 549 -56.82 10.89 -5.72
N PRO A 550 -56.77 10.09 -6.80
CA PRO A 550 -57.80 10.09 -7.82
C PRO A 550 -59.16 9.72 -7.27
N GLN A 551 -60.21 10.17 -7.96
CA GLN A 551 -61.58 9.71 -7.71
C GLN A 551 -62.09 8.86 -8.86
N LYS A 552 -61.57 9.09 -10.06
CA LYS A 552 -62.02 8.46 -11.31
C LYS A 552 -60.82 8.13 -12.19
N MET A 553 -60.97 7.08 -13.00
CA MET A 553 -60.04 6.71 -14.06
C MET A 553 -60.78 6.42 -15.37
N ASN A 554 -60.06 6.49 -16.47
CA ASN A 554 -60.46 5.86 -17.72
C ASN A 554 -59.24 5.35 -18.48
N ILE A 555 -59.45 4.27 -19.23
CA ILE A 555 -58.49 3.71 -20.18
C ILE A 555 -59.22 3.66 -21.53
N ILE A 556 -58.56 4.07 -22.60
CA ILE A 556 -59.03 3.95 -23.98
C ILE A 556 -57.92 3.26 -24.77
N ILE A 557 -58.25 2.13 -25.40
CA ILE A 557 -57.36 1.41 -26.32
C ILE A 557 -57.99 1.52 -27.69
N SER A 558 -57.29 2.09 -28.67
CA SER A 558 -57.84 2.35 -30.01
C SER A 558 -56.98 1.77 -31.13
N SER A 559 -57.62 1.16 -32.12
CA SER A 559 -56.97 0.63 -33.33
C SER A 559 -56.61 1.71 -34.36
N GLY A 560 -56.99 2.97 -34.14
CA GLY A 560 -56.68 4.10 -35.03
C GLY A 560 -56.34 5.38 -34.28
N ASP A 561 -56.08 6.46 -35.03
CA ASP A 561 -55.82 7.77 -34.44
C ASP A 561 -57.11 8.31 -33.80
N TYR A 562 -57.13 8.25 -32.46
CA TYR A 562 -58.31 8.56 -31.66
C TYR A 562 -58.70 10.04 -31.72
N TRP A 563 -57.73 10.93 -31.86
CA TRP A 563 -57.96 12.38 -31.71
C TRP A 563 -58.25 13.07 -33.03
N THR A 564 -57.49 12.77 -34.08
CA THR A 564 -57.53 13.58 -35.34
C THR A 564 -58.52 13.05 -36.37
N ARG A 565 -59.12 11.87 -36.15
CA ARG A 565 -60.05 11.20 -37.08
C ARG A 565 -59.46 10.89 -38.45
N SER A 566 -58.14 10.84 -38.57
CA SER A 566 -57.44 10.38 -39.78
C SER A 566 -57.47 8.85 -39.87
N ILE A 567 -58.68 8.28 -39.79
CA ILE A 567 -58.90 6.86 -39.53
C ILE A 567 -58.82 6.05 -40.83
N LYS A 568 -58.07 4.95 -40.82
CA LYS A 568 -58.00 4.03 -41.96
C LYS A 568 -58.88 2.81 -41.75
N GLU A 569 -59.75 2.54 -42.71
CA GLU A 569 -60.61 1.35 -42.70
C GLU A 569 -59.77 0.07 -42.74
N GLY A 570 -60.11 -0.89 -41.88
CA GLY A 570 -59.44 -2.18 -41.80
C GLY A 570 -58.23 -2.24 -40.88
N SER A 571 -57.81 -1.13 -40.25
CA SER A 571 -56.77 -1.19 -39.20
C SER A 571 -57.26 -2.00 -38.00
N ILE A 572 -56.41 -2.89 -37.50
CA ILE A 572 -56.73 -3.84 -36.42
C ILE A 572 -55.79 -3.61 -35.25
N LEU A 573 -56.31 -3.71 -34.03
CA LEU A 573 -55.54 -3.87 -32.81
C LEU A 573 -56.19 -4.95 -31.95
N GLU A 574 -55.40 -5.90 -31.49
CA GLU A 574 -55.80 -6.86 -30.46
C GLU A 574 -55.10 -6.50 -29.15
N ALA A 575 -55.82 -6.62 -28.03
CA ALA A 575 -55.32 -6.29 -26.70
C ALA A 575 -55.73 -7.36 -25.68
N ASP A 576 -54.85 -7.61 -24.71
CA ASP A 576 -55.00 -8.59 -23.66
C ASP A 576 -54.27 -8.14 -22.38
N SER A 577 -54.69 -8.64 -21.21
CA SER A 577 -53.98 -8.55 -19.93
C SER A 577 -53.56 -7.13 -19.54
N ILE A 578 -54.53 -6.21 -19.50
CA ILE A 578 -54.31 -4.81 -19.11
C ILE A 578 -54.14 -4.71 -17.59
N GLN A 579 -53.07 -4.04 -17.17
CA GLN A 579 -52.60 -3.96 -15.80
C GLN A 579 -52.16 -2.54 -15.46
N PHE A 580 -52.30 -2.17 -14.19
CA PHE A 580 -51.54 -1.07 -13.62
C PHE A 580 -50.29 -1.62 -12.90
N LEU A 581 -49.18 -0.91 -13.00
CA LEU A 581 -47.95 -1.19 -12.28
C LEU A 581 -47.83 -0.27 -11.06
N PHE A 582 -47.38 -0.85 -9.95
CA PHE A 582 -47.05 -0.16 -8.70
C PHE A 582 -45.62 -0.50 -8.33
N TYR A 583 -44.67 0.40 -8.56
CA TYR A 583 -43.26 0.13 -8.29
C TYR A 583 -43.01 0.06 -6.78
N SER A 584 -42.07 -0.80 -6.39
CA SER A 584 -41.70 -1.02 -4.99
C SER A 584 -40.19 -1.00 -4.79
N ASP A 585 -39.44 -0.45 -5.73
CA ASP A 585 -37.99 -0.24 -5.62
C ASP A 585 -37.68 1.13 -5.03
N LEU A 586 -36.43 1.32 -4.60
CA LEU A 586 -35.89 2.64 -4.31
C LEU A 586 -35.45 3.34 -5.59
N THR A 587 -35.71 4.65 -5.68
CA THR A 587 -35.05 5.54 -6.64
C THR A 587 -33.72 6.04 -6.10
N SER A 588 -33.65 6.28 -4.79
CA SER A 588 -32.42 6.69 -4.11
C SER A 588 -32.48 6.31 -2.64
N ALA A 589 -31.32 6.07 -2.06
CA ALA A 589 -31.12 6.10 -0.62
C ALA A 589 -29.83 6.86 -0.34
N THR A 590 -29.83 7.69 0.69
CA THR A 590 -28.66 8.43 1.14
C THR A 590 -28.48 8.23 2.63
N PHE A 591 -27.22 8.25 3.08
CA PHE A 591 -26.87 8.29 4.49
C PHE A 591 -25.92 9.47 4.70
N ASN A 592 -26.28 10.39 5.60
CA ASN A 592 -25.58 11.65 5.83
C ASN A 592 -25.42 12.50 4.55
N GLY A 593 -26.44 12.47 3.68
CA GLY A 593 -26.42 13.17 2.39
C GLY A 593 -25.51 12.57 1.32
N LYS A 594 -24.89 11.40 1.58
CA LYS A 594 -24.13 10.62 0.61
C LYS A 594 -25.00 9.49 0.06
N ASP A 595 -25.02 9.30 -1.26
CA ASP A 595 -25.77 8.22 -1.89
C ASP A 595 -25.27 6.84 -1.42
N ILE A 596 -26.21 5.92 -1.22
CA ILE A 596 -25.97 4.53 -0.85
C ILE A 596 -26.07 3.69 -2.12
N THR A 597 -24.98 3.01 -2.46
CA THR A 597 -24.97 2.02 -3.54
C THR A 597 -25.20 0.64 -2.97
N PHE A 598 -26.30 0.00 -3.37
CA PHE A 598 -26.59 -1.38 -3.05
C PHE A 598 -25.99 -2.32 -4.10
N ASP A 599 -25.54 -3.50 -3.66
CA ASP A 599 -25.10 -4.59 -4.52
C ASP A 599 -26.28 -5.31 -5.21
N GLU A 600 -25.98 -6.36 -5.98
CA GLU A 600 -26.98 -7.18 -6.68
C GLU A 600 -28.00 -7.87 -5.75
N ASN A 601 -27.70 -7.98 -4.45
CA ASN A 601 -28.56 -8.56 -3.43
C ASN A 601 -29.28 -7.50 -2.58
N ASN A 602 -29.27 -6.23 -3.02
CA ASN A 602 -29.79 -5.08 -2.28
C ASN A 602 -29.09 -4.88 -0.92
N HIS A 603 -27.81 -5.22 -0.81
CA HIS A 603 -27.00 -5.05 0.38
C HIS A 603 -25.96 -3.94 0.20
N ALA A 604 -25.72 -3.17 1.24
CA ALA A 604 -24.62 -2.21 1.28
C ALA A 604 -23.92 -2.26 2.64
N VAL A 605 -22.62 -1.98 2.64
CA VAL A 605 -21.82 -1.90 3.87
C VAL A 605 -21.45 -0.44 4.12
N MET A 606 -21.67 0.01 5.34
CA MET A 606 -21.37 1.34 5.83
C MET A 606 -20.06 1.31 6.62
N ASP A 607 -19.34 2.43 6.64
CA ASP A 607 -18.08 2.64 7.38
C ASP A 607 -18.25 3.56 8.60
N VAL A 608 -19.48 3.95 8.90
CA VAL A 608 -19.89 4.85 9.99
C VAL A 608 -20.87 4.16 10.92
N ASP A 609 -21.15 4.74 12.09
CA ASP A 609 -22.23 4.26 12.97
C ASP A 609 -23.62 4.63 12.43
N TYR A 610 -24.63 3.82 12.78
CA TYR A 610 -26.03 4.10 12.45
C TYR A 610 -26.59 5.26 13.27
N ALA A 611 -27.25 6.18 12.57
CA ALA A 611 -28.07 7.26 13.12
C ALA A 611 -29.27 7.47 12.17
N GLU A 612 -30.48 7.38 12.72
CA GLU A 612 -31.72 7.37 11.93
C GLU A 612 -31.92 8.67 11.15
N GLU A 613 -31.55 9.80 11.74
CA GLU A 613 -31.67 11.13 11.13
C GLU A 613 -30.78 11.36 9.91
N LEU A 614 -29.76 10.52 9.73
CA LEU A 614 -28.86 10.59 8.59
C LEU A 614 -29.40 9.84 7.37
N LEU A 615 -30.36 8.94 7.56
CA LEU A 615 -30.95 8.15 6.48
C LEU A 615 -32.03 8.94 5.74
N GLN A 616 -31.92 9.04 4.42
CA GLN A 616 -32.99 9.53 3.55
C GLN A 616 -33.24 8.55 2.43
N VAL A 617 -34.49 8.15 2.22
CA VAL A 617 -34.87 7.13 1.23
C VAL A 617 -36.02 7.64 0.38
N THR A 618 -35.91 7.43 -0.93
CA THR A 618 -36.92 7.80 -1.92
C THR A 618 -37.34 6.55 -2.67
N ALA A 619 -38.61 6.19 -2.56
CA ALA A 619 -39.18 5.08 -3.33
C ALA A 619 -39.53 5.52 -4.76
N ASN A 620 -39.41 4.58 -5.70
CA ASN A 620 -39.75 4.76 -7.11
C ASN A 620 -41.27 4.82 -7.33
N GLY A 621 -42.04 4.04 -6.57
CA GLY A 621 -43.50 4.03 -6.67
C GLY A 621 -44.16 5.24 -6.03
N ARG A 622 -45.07 5.90 -6.74
CA ARG A 622 -45.82 7.09 -6.28
C ARG A 622 -46.67 6.85 -5.04
N SER A 623 -47.10 5.61 -4.85
CA SER A 623 -47.87 5.17 -3.69
C SER A 623 -47.16 4.10 -2.87
N ALA A 624 -45.84 3.95 -3.07
CA ALA A 624 -45.04 3.03 -2.29
C ALA A 624 -44.94 3.49 -0.82
N ILE A 625 -44.81 2.53 0.08
CA ILE A 625 -44.65 2.74 1.51
C ILE A 625 -43.25 2.25 1.89
N VAL A 626 -42.44 3.10 2.51
CA VAL A 626 -41.12 2.74 3.00
C VAL A 626 -41.17 2.50 4.50
N GLU A 627 -40.67 1.35 4.95
CA GLU A 627 -40.50 0.97 6.35
C GLU A 627 -39.03 0.69 6.63
N THR A 628 -38.53 1.07 7.81
CA THR A 628 -37.15 0.83 8.22
C THR A 628 -37.10 0.13 9.57
N LEU A 629 -36.12 -0.76 9.75
CA LEU A 629 -35.91 -1.51 11.00
C LEU A 629 -34.42 -1.74 11.23
N TYR A 630 -33.86 -1.15 12.28
CA TYR A 630 -32.47 -1.37 12.69
C TYR A 630 -32.37 -2.40 13.82
N ASP A 631 -31.54 -3.41 13.64
CA ASP A 631 -31.17 -4.37 14.68
C ASP A 631 -29.81 -4.00 15.26
N SER A 632 -29.80 -3.49 16.49
CA SER A 632 -28.59 -3.07 17.20
C SER A 632 -27.64 -4.22 17.54
N THR A 633 -28.11 -5.48 17.49
CA THR A 633 -27.29 -6.67 17.78
C THR A 633 -26.47 -7.08 16.56
N THR A 634 -27.12 -7.10 15.40
CA THR A 634 -26.48 -7.46 14.12
C THR A 634 -25.87 -6.26 13.41
N ARG A 635 -26.17 -5.04 13.87
CA ARG A 635 -25.82 -3.76 13.22
C ARG A 635 -26.31 -3.68 11.78
N ILE A 636 -27.49 -4.26 11.50
CA ILE A 636 -28.12 -4.24 10.17
C ILE A 636 -29.38 -3.38 10.21
N LEU A 637 -29.47 -2.40 9.31
CA LEU A 637 -30.70 -1.69 8.98
C LEU A 637 -31.37 -2.38 7.79
N THR A 638 -32.63 -2.75 7.94
CA THR A 638 -33.47 -3.25 6.86
C THR A 638 -34.42 -2.14 6.40
N ILE A 639 -34.44 -1.83 5.10
CA ILE A 639 -35.37 -0.91 4.45
C ILE A 639 -36.31 -1.77 3.59
N THR A 640 -37.60 -1.72 3.85
CA THR A 640 -38.62 -2.42 3.07
C THR A 640 -39.50 -1.41 2.34
N VAL A 641 -39.51 -1.50 1.02
CA VAL A 641 -40.37 -0.68 0.15
C VAL A 641 -41.51 -1.55 -0.36
N LYS A 642 -42.74 -1.20 -0.01
CA LYS A 642 -43.97 -1.91 -0.39
C LYS A 642 -44.70 -1.13 -1.47
N GLY A 643 -45.05 -1.77 -2.57
CA GLY A 643 -45.81 -1.12 -3.64
C GLY A 643 -47.22 -0.72 -3.19
N GLY A 644 -47.82 0.28 -3.84
CA GLY A 644 -49.15 0.80 -3.47
C GLY A 644 -50.33 -0.19 -3.61
N ASN A 645 -50.07 -1.38 -4.14
CA ASN A 645 -51.00 -2.51 -4.26
C ASN A 645 -50.67 -3.69 -3.32
N ILE A 646 -49.84 -3.52 -2.29
CA ILE A 646 -49.38 -4.61 -1.41
C ILE A 646 -50.53 -5.47 -0.82
N ASN A 647 -51.72 -4.90 -0.63
CA ASN A 647 -52.89 -5.65 -0.14
C ASN A 647 -53.50 -6.59 -1.19
N GLU A 648 -53.31 -6.31 -2.47
CA GLU A 648 -53.77 -7.13 -3.61
C GLU A 648 -52.67 -8.07 -4.09
N ASN A 649 -51.42 -7.60 -4.07
CA ASN A 649 -50.24 -8.41 -4.33
C ASN A 649 -49.27 -8.34 -3.14
N PRO A 650 -49.37 -9.26 -2.17
CA PRO A 650 -48.49 -9.30 -1.00
C PRO A 650 -47.01 -9.52 -1.33
N GLU A 651 -46.69 -9.94 -2.56
CA GLU A 651 -45.32 -10.15 -3.04
C GLU A 651 -44.71 -8.87 -3.63
N ASN A 652 -45.47 -7.77 -3.73
CA ASN A 652 -44.96 -6.51 -4.25
C ASN A 652 -44.19 -5.68 -3.21
N PHE A 653 -43.04 -6.18 -2.79
CA PHE A 653 -42.11 -5.44 -1.95
C PHE A 653 -40.66 -5.76 -2.30
N HIS A 654 -39.78 -4.78 -2.09
CA HIS A 654 -38.33 -4.98 -2.11
C HIS A 654 -37.75 -4.69 -0.74
N THR A 655 -36.68 -5.42 -0.40
CA THR A 655 -35.95 -5.24 0.85
C THR A 655 -34.50 -4.93 0.53
N TYR A 656 -33.98 -3.92 1.22
CA TYR A 656 -32.61 -3.45 1.16
C TYR A 656 -31.99 -3.53 2.55
N THR A 657 -30.70 -3.82 2.64
CA THR A 657 -30.01 -3.94 3.93
C THR A 657 -28.73 -3.12 3.97
N LEU A 658 -28.51 -2.40 5.06
CA LEU A 658 -27.25 -1.69 5.35
C LEU A 658 -26.58 -2.36 6.55
N ALA A 659 -25.37 -2.89 6.38
CA ALA A 659 -24.55 -3.36 7.50
C ALA A 659 -23.62 -2.24 7.98
N PHE A 660 -23.68 -1.93 9.27
CA PHE A 660 -22.80 -0.97 9.93
C PHE A 660 -21.63 -1.71 10.61
N PRO A 661 -20.44 -1.10 10.72
CA PRO A 661 -19.23 -1.79 11.14
C PRO A 661 -19.30 -2.12 12.64
N PHE A 662 -18.60 -3.17 13.07
CA PHE A 662 -18.37 -3.46 14.49
C PHE A 662 -16.98 -2.96 14.88
N TYR A 663 -16.87 -2.30 16.03
CA TYR A 663 -15.62 -1.70 16.48
C TYR A 663 -14.98 -2.51 17.61
N SER A 664 -13.67 -2.74 17.49
CA SER A 664 -12.84 -3.38 18.51
C SER A 664 -11.86 -2.40 19.17
N ASP A 665 -11.96 -1.09 18.92
CA ASP A 665 -11.05 -0.08 19.44
C ASP A 665 -11.60 0.66 20.68
N LEU A 666 -10.68 1.34 21.38
CA LEU A 666 -10.98 2.24 22.49
C LEU A 666 -10.99 3.69 22.01
N THR A 667 -12.01 4.45 22.38
CA THR A 667 -12.07 5.90 22.12
C THR A 667 -11.23 6.70 23.11
N SER A 668 -11.05 6.20 24.34
CA SER A 668 -10.11 6.82 25.28
C SER A 668 -9.58 5.86 26.34
N VAL A 669 -8.37 6.13 26.80
CA VAL A 669 -7.74 5.48 27.95
C VAL A 669 -7.17 6.55 28.86
N SER A 670 -7.39 6.41 30.16
CA SER A 670 -6.75 7.27 31.16
C SER A 670 -6.28 6.49 32.38
N TYR A 671 -5.20 6.99 33.00
CA TYR A 671 -4.60 6.43 34.21
C TYR A 671 -4.40 7.55 35.24
N LYS A 672 -4.95 7.38 36.46
CA LYS A 672 -4.96 8.43 37.51
C LYS A 672 -5.52 9.78 37.01
N GLY A 673 -6.51 9.71 36.10
CA GLY A 673 -7.14 10.89 35.50
C GLY A 673 -6.31 11.62 34.43
N LYS A 674 -5.14 11.09 34.05
CA LYS A 674 -4.35 11.57 32.91
C LYS A 674 -4.62 10.70 31.68
N ALA A 675 -4.79 11.33 30.53
CA ALA A 675 -4.94 10.59 29.26
C ALA A 675 -3.67 9.77 28.98
N VAL A 676 -3.85 8.53 28.52
CA VAL A 676 -2.78 7.66 28.06
C VAL A 676 -2.80 7.69 26.53
N THR A 677 -1.68 8.09 25.94
CA THR A 677 -1.51 8.12 24.49
C THR A 677 -0.72 6.89 24.08
N PHE A 678 -1.22 6.17 23.08
CA PHE A 678 -0.54 5.01 22.51
C PHE A 678 0.25 5.41 21.27
N ASP A 679 1.35 4.69 21.03
CA ASP A 679 2.10 4.77 19.77
C ASP A 679 1.37 4.02 18.64
N SER A 680 1.96 4.01 17.44
CA SER A 680 1.43 3.32 16.27
C SER A 680 1.34 1.80 16.42
N ASN A 681 1.97 1.23 17.46
CA ASN A 681 1.92 -0.20 17.80
C ASN A 681 0.97 -0.47 18.98
N ASN A 682 0.13 0.50 19.36
CA ASN A 682 -0.76 0.44 20.50
C ASN A 682 -0.05 0.22 21.84
N LYS A 683 1.17 0.74 21.98
CA LYS A 683 1.95 0.68 23.22
C LYS A 683 2.00 2.04 23.91
N ALA A 684 2.00 2.02 25.24
CA ALA A 684 2.21 3.20 26.06
C ALA A 684 3.13 2.85 27.24
N VAL A 685 3.79 3.86 27.78
CA VAL A 685 4.62 3.73 28.99
C VAL A 685 4.11 4.71 30.05
N ILE A 686 3.98 4.23 31.28
CA ILE A 686 3.58 5.01 32.44
C ILE A 686 4.66 4.90 33.50
N ASP A 687 5.23 6.04 33.90
CA ASP A 687 6.19 6.12 35.02
C ASP A 687 5.46 6.08 36.37
N ASP A 688 4.93 4.91 36.69
CA ASP A 688 4.20 4.64 37.94
C ASP A 688 4.11 3.13 38.19
N ASP A 689 3.72 2.74 39.40
CA ASP A 689 3.33 1.37 39.68
C ASP A 689 1.89 1.10 39.17
N TYR A 690 1.63 -0.10 38.66
CA TYR A 690 0.31 -0.50 38.14
C TYR A 690 -0.75 -0.63 39.25
N ASP A 691 -1.87 0.08 39.08
CA ASP A 691 -3.08 -0.01 39.89
C ASP A 691 -4.32 0.00 38.99
N VAL A 692 -4.98 -1.16 38.86
CA VAL A 692 -6.17 -1.31 38.02
C VAL A 692 -7.32 -0.36 38.40
N ALA A 693 -7.42 0.06 39.67
CA ALA A 693 -8.47 0.96 40.13
C ALA A 693 -8.32 2.38 39.56
N GLN A 694 -7.12 2.74 39.08
CA GLN A 694 -6.82 4.04 38.49
C GLN A 694 -6.95 4.05 36.96
N LEU A 695 -7.21 2.89 36.34
CA LEU A 695 -7.36 2.74 34.89
C LEU A 695 -8.82 2.92 34.46
N GLN A 696 -9.09 3.88 33.58
CA GLN A 696 -10.38 4.05 32.93
C GLN A 696 -10.25 3.85 31.42
N LEU A 697 -11.19 3.09 30.86
CA LEU A 697 -11.27 2.78 29.43
C LEU A 697 -12.65 3.17 28.93
N THR A 698 -12.72 3.78 27.74
CA THR A 698 -13.97 4.00 27.02
C THR A 698 -13.87 3.28 25.68
N GLN A 699 -14.78 2.34 25.47
CA GLN A 699 -14.91 1.57 24.24
C GLN A 699 -15.67 2.38 23.18
N HIS A 700 -15.34 2.16 21.91
CA HIS A 700 -16.08 2.72 20.79
C HIS A 700 -17.47 2.08 20.68
N ASP A 701 -17.52 0.74 20.72
CA ASP A 701 -18.77 -0.02 20.78
C ASP A 701 -19.09 -0.42 22.22
N ALA A 702 -20.28 -0.05 22.70
CA ALA A 702 -20.75 -0.45 24.02
C ALA A 702 -20.92 -1.98 24.18
N ALA A 703 -21.09 -2.71 23.07
CA ALA A 703 -21.23 -4.16 23.05
C ALA A 703 -19.88 -4.90 22.94
N ALA A 704 -18.76 -4.21 22.75
CA ALA A 704 -17.44 -4.83 22.74
C ALA A 704 -17.06 -5.42 24.11
N ILE A 705 -16.24 -6.46 24.11
CA ILE A 705 -15.77 -7.16 25.31
C ILE A 705 -14.32 -6.77 25.58
N ILE A 706 -14.05 -6.24 26.78
CA ILE A 706 -12.69 -5.87 27.20
C ILE A 706 -12.12 -6.92 28.15
N GLU A 707 -10.96 -7.47 27.79
CA GLU A 707 -10.13 -8.35 28.59
C GLU A 707 -8.85 -7.63 29.02
N LYS A 708 -8.42 -7.85 30.26
CA LYS A 708 -7.22 -7.21 30.84
C LYS A 708 -6.33 -8.28 31.46
N SER A 709 -5.04 -8.22 31.17
CA SER A 709 -4.03 -9.10 31.75
C SER A 709 -2.79 -8.31 32.11
N TYR A 710 -2.34 -8.37 33.35
CA TYR A 710 -1.10 -7.72 33.79
C TYR A 710 -0.06 -8.76 34.18
N ASP A 711 1.11 -8.68 33.55
CA ASP A 711 2.27 -9.50 33.90
C ASP A 711 3.17 -8.73 34.87
N ASN A 712 3.28 -9.23 36.11
CA ASN A 712 4.07 -8.58 37.15
C ASN A 712 5.59 -8.71 36.96
N GLY A 713 6.05 -9.67 36.15
CA GLY A 713 7.45 -9.87 35.83
C GLY A 713 7.95 -8.89 34.76
N THR A 714 7.14 -8.67 33.72
CA THR A 714 7.46 -7.70 32.65
C THR A 714 6.90 -6.30 32.92
N ARG A 715 5.99 -6.15 33.88
CA ARG A 715 5.28 -4.92 34.22
C ARG A 715 4.43 -4.37 33.07
N ILE A 716 3.92 -5.25 32.21
CA ILE A 716 3.08 -4.89 31.07
C ILE A 716 1.62 -5.28 31.34
N LEU A 717 0.72 -4.31 31.20
CA LEU A 717 -0.72 -4.52 31.09
C LEU A 717 -1.10 -4.69 29.63
N THR A 718 -1.68 -5.82 29.26
CA THR A 718 -2.32 -6.05 27.97
C THR A 718 -3.83 -5.84 28.10
N ILE A 719 -4.40 -5.03 27.21
CA ILE A 719 -5.84 -4.78 27.09
C ILE A 719 -6.27 -5.29 25.73
N THR A 720 -7.12 -6.31 25.69
CA THR A 720 -7.67 -6.87 24.46
C THR A 720 -9.14 -6.51 24.38
N VAL A 721 -9.54 -5.88 23.28
CA VAL A 721 -10.90 -5.46 23.03
C VAL A 721 -11.42 -6.25 21.84
N LYS A 722 -12.42 -7.08 22.08
CA LYS A 722 -13.06 -7.93 21.08
C LYS A 722 -14.36 -7.24 20.65
N ALA A 723 -14.53 -7.02 19.35
CA ALA A 723 -15.78 -6.50 18.83
C ALA A 723 -16.95 -7.43 19.12
N ALA A 724 -18.18 -6.93 19.07
CA ALA A 724 -19.37 -7.75 19.36
C ALA A 724 -19.56 -8.92 18.37
N ASN A 725 -19.00 -8.84 17.16
CA ASN A 725 -19.00 -9.89 16.15
C ASN A 725 -17.81 -10.87 16.23
N TYR A 726 -16.99 -10.81 17.29
CA TYR A 726 -15.76 -11.60 17.43
C TYR A 726 -15.94 -13.13 17.24
N GLU A 727 -17.09 -13.69 17.65
CA GLU A 727 -17.36 -15.13 17.47
C GLU A 727 -17.49 -15.53 15.99
N SER A 728 -17.98 -14.61 15.14
CA SER A 728 -18.09 -14.81 13.68
C SER A 728 -16.87 -14.29 12.92
N ASP A 729 -16.19 -13.29 13.47
CA ASP A 729 -15.00 -12.65 12.90
C ASP A 729 -13.91 -12.51 13.99
N PRO A 730 -13.12 -13.58 14.22
CA PRO A 730 -12.08 -13.58 15.25
C PRO A 730 -10.96 -12.58 15.03
N ASP A 731 -10.85 -12.02 13.82
CA ASP A 731 -9.83 -11.04 13.46
C ASP A 731 -10.25 -9.61 13.87
N ASN A 732 -11.54 -9.37 14.17
CA ASN A 732 -12.03 -8.08 14.69
C ASN A 732 -11.74 -7.94 16.19
N VAL A 733 -10.46 -7.86 16.51
CA VAL A 733 -9.91 -7.72 17.85
C VAL A 733 -8.76 -6.72 17.84
N HIS A 734 -8.73 -5.85 18.84
CA HIS A 734 -7.66 -4.87 19.00
C HIS A 734 -6.95 -5.10 20.34
N THR A 735 -5.62 -4.97 20.35
CA THR A 735 -4.82 -5.16 21.57
C THR A 735 -3.93 -3.96 21.83
N TYR A 736 -3.99 -3.46 23.06
CA TYR A 736 -3.17 -2.38 23.59
C TYR A 736 -2.25 -2.91 24.68
N SER A 737 -1.07 -2.32 24.83
CA SER A 737 -0.12 -2.67 25.89
C SER A 737 0.37 -1.42 26.62
N ILE A 738 0.41 -1.47 27.96
CA ILE A 738 0.91 -0.38 28.80
C ILE A 738 2.02 -0.92 29.69
N GLU A 739 3.25 -0.44 29.52
CA GLU A 739 4.37 -0.73 30.41
C GLU A 739 4.37 0.24 31.60
N PHE A 740 4.55 -0.28 32.81
CA PHE A 740 4.62 0.50 34.03
C PHE A 740 6.06 0.52 34.56
N LEU A 741 6.69 1.68 34.76
CA LEU A 741 8.08 1.78 35.26
C LEU A 741 8.18 1.87 36.79
N PRO A 742 9.20 1.26 37.42
CA PRO A 742 9.42 1.35 38.85
C PRO A 742 9.85 2.76 39.29
N GLN A 743 9.25 3.25 40.37
CA GLN A 743 9.63 4.52 40.99
C GLN A 743 11.03 4.45 41.63
N VAL A 744 11.89 5.45 41.38
CA VAL A 744 13.21 5.58 42.03
C VAL A 744 13.04 6.10 43.47
N LYS A 745 13.52 5.36 44.47
CA LYS A 745 13.39 5.71 45.89
C LYS A 745 14.56 5.23 46.76
N ILE A 746 14.84 5.95 47.84
CA ILE A 746 15.77 5.51 48.89
C ILE A 746 15.11 4.38 49.67
N ILE A 747 15.81 3.25 49.80
CA ILE A 747 15.33 2.04 50.50
C ILE A 747 16.03 1.80 51.83
N SER A 748 17.17 2.45 52.07
CA SER A 748 17.89 2.37 53.35
C SER A 748 18.67 3.65 53.62
N GLU A 749 18.68 4.10 54.88
CA GLU A 749 19.51 5.19 55.36
C GLU A 749 20.24 4.75 56.63
N ARG A 750 21.56 4.96 56.67
CA ARG A 750 22.44 4.52 57.76
C ARG A 750 23.26 5.71 58.26
N PRO A 751 22.83 6.39 59.35
CA PRO A 751 23.55 7.51 59.92
C PRO A 751 24.68 7.05 60.86
N TYR A 752 25.86 7.64 60.71
CA TYR A 752 27.02 7.47 61.57
C TYR A 752 27.33 8.81 62.24
N THR A 753 27.44 8.85 63.56
CA THR A 753 27.77 10.08 64.31
C THR A 753 29.07 9.90 65.06
N ASP A 754 30.04 10.76 64.79
CA ASP A 754 31.36 10.77 65.42
C ASP A 754 31.99 12.17 65.29
N GLN A 755 33.21 12.31 65.77
CA GLN A 755 34.02 13.51 65.65
C GLN A 755 34.52 13.67 64.20
N LEU A 756 34.29 14.87 63.66
CA LEU A 756 34.81 15.36 62.40
C LEU A 756 35.98 16.29 62.68
N GLN A 757 37.17 15.87 62.31
CA GLN A 757 38.40 16.64 62.35
C GLN A 757 38.56 17.40 61.05
N ILE A 758 38.67 18.72 61.13
CA ILE A 758 38.82 19.58 59.96
C ILE A 758 40.15 20.33 60.06
N LYS A 759 40.92 20.31 58.99
CA LYS A 759 42.20 21.00 58.89
C LYS A 759 42.25 21.82 57.61
N VAL A 760 42.50 23.12 57.73
CA VAL A 760 42.75 23.98 56.58
C VAL A 760 44.27 24.12 56.42
N ASN A 761 44.81 23.72 55.27
CA ASN A 761 46.24 23.68 54.97
C ASN A 761 47.05 22.89 56.01
N GLU A 762 48.18 23.43 56.48
CA GLU A 762 49.01 22.85 57.55
C GLU A 762 48.60 23.33 58.96
N GLY A 763 47.42 23.95 59.11
CA GLY A 763 46.94 24.47 60.40
C GLY A 763 46.66 23.39 61.45
N ASP A 764 46.44 23.83 62.70
CA ASP A 764 46.01 22.93 63.76
C ASP A 764 44.60 22.38 63.44
N PRO A 765 44.38 21.07 63.65
CA PRO A 765 43.08 20.47 63.37
C PRO A 765 42.03 20.89 64.40
N GLU A 766 40.86 21.24 63.91
CA GLU A 766 39.68 21.54 64.72
C GLU A 766 38.71 20.37 64.75
N LEU A 767 38.00 20.21 65.86
CA LEU A 767 37.08 19.10 66.09
C LEU A 767 35.64 19.61 66.21
N GLN A 768 34.71 18.95 65.52
CA GLN A 768 33.28 19.17 65.66
C GLN A 768 32.50 17.85 65.59
N ASP A 769 31.31 17.81 66.17
CA ASP A 769 30.41 16.66 65.99
C ASP A 769 29.77 16.73 64.59
N ALA A 770 29.70 15.58 63.90
CA ALA A 770 29.00 15.48 62.62
C ALA A 770 28.27 14.14 62.48
N THR A 771 27.30 14.11 61.58
CA THR A 771 26.67 12.87 61.12
C THR A 771 26.90 12.72 59.62
N ILE A 772 27.43 11.55 59.24
CA ILE A 772 27.50 11.12 57.85
C ILE A 772 26.47 10.02 57.63
N THR A 773 25.61 10.16 56.63
CA THR A 773 24.59 9.17 56.27
C THR A 773 24.97 8.43 55.00
N MET A 774 25.02 7.11 55.04
CA MET A 774 25.07 6.25 53.86
C MET A 774 23.63 5.91 53.43
N GLN A 775 23.24 6.24 52.20
CA GLN A 775 21.92 5.97 51.64
C GLN A 775 22.01 4.91 50.55
N GLU A 776 21.06 3.98 50.52
CA GLU A 776 20.93 2.93 49.51
C GLU A 776 19.64 3.13 48.72
N TRP A 777 19.75 3.13 47.40
CA TRP A 777 18.65 3.35 46.47
C TRP A 777 18.09 2.01 46.00
N ASN A 778 16.79 1.96 45.65
CA ASN A 778 16.19 0.72 45.09
C ASN A 778 16.81 0.28 43.75
N THR A 779 17.62 1.14 43.14
CA THR A 779 18.46 0.86 41.97
C THR A 779 19.74 0.09 42.31
N GLY A 780 20.09 -0.06 43.60
CA GLY A 780 21.36 -0.63 44.07
C GLY A 780 22.50 0.38 44.22
N ALA A 781 22.29 1.66 43.87
CA ALA A 781 23.27 2.71 44.08
C ALA A 781 23.43 3.07 45.57
N THR A 782 24.62 3.53 45.96
CA THR A 782 24.92 4.01 47.33
C THR A 782 25.46 5.44 47.29
N SER A 783 24.95 6.30 48.17
CA SER A 783 25.42 7.68 48.34
C SER A 783 25.85 7.98 49.78
N LEU A 784 26.80 8.89 49.97
CA LEU A 784 27.24 9.43 51.26
C LEU A 784 26.82 10.88 51.39
N VAL A 785 26.25 11.24 52.53
CA VAL A 785 25.79 12.58 52.82
C VAL A 785 26.44 13.09 54.11
N LEU A 786 27.34 14.07 54.00
CA LEU A 786 27.85 14.85 55.14
C LEU A 786 27.10 16.17 55.20
N LYS A 787 26.27 16.38 56.22
CA LYS A 787 25.46 17.60 56.34
C LYS A 787 26.17 18.70 57.13
N ASN A 788 25.96 19.94 56.70
CA ASN A 788 26.16 21.18 57.48
C ASN A 788 27.54 21.34 58.15
N PHE A 789 28.63 20.86 57.53
CA PHE A 789 29.95 21.00 58.17
C PHE A 789 30.42 22.48 58.13
N LYS A 790 31.26 22.87 59.09
CA LYS A 790 31.69 24.26 59.33
C LYS A 790 33.21 24.33 59.43
N LEU A 791 33.81 25.46 59.05
CA LEU A 791 35.24 25.75 59.30
C LEU A 791 35.35 26.68 60.50
N GLY A 792 36.20 26.40 61.49
CA GLY A 792 36.23 27.16 62.73
C GLY A 792 35.47 26.46 63.85
N SER A 793 35.75 26.87 65.09
CA SER A 793 35.00 26.47 66.28
C SER A 793 34.29 27.67 66.95
N GLY A 794 33.19 27.42 67.65
CA GLY A 794 32.45 28.45 68.39
C GLY A 794 31.58 29.38 67.52
N ALA A 795 31.29 30.58 68.01
CA ALA A 795 30.36 31.53 67.38
C ALA A 795 30.89 32.18 66.08
N GLU A 796 32.18 32.01 65.77
CA GLU A 796 32.85 32.55 64.57
C GLU A 796 33.03 31.48 63.46
N ALA A 797 32.51 30.26 63.66
CA ALA A 797 32.60 29.19 62.68
C ALA A 797 31.84 29.54 61.38
N MET A 798 32.50 29.37 60.25
CA MET A 798 31.96 29.61 58.91
C MET A 798 31.23 28.37 58.40
N ASN A 799 29.94 28.52 58.06
CA ASN A 799 29.14 27.41 57.54
C ASN A 799 29.59 27.07 56.10
N VAL A 800 29.92 25.80 55.84
CA VAL A 800 30.35 25.37 54.50
C VAL A 800 29.17 24.80 53.72
N GLY A 801 28.55 23.74 54.20
CA GLY A 801 27.34 23.19 53.58
C GLY A 801 27.24 21.68 53.67
N THR A 802 26.41 21.11 52.81
CA THR A 802 26.17 19.68 52.70
C THR A 802 26.93 19.11 51.50
N ILE A 803 27.70 18.06 51.73
CA ILE A 803 28.36 17.27 50.69
C ILE A 803 27.52 16.02 50.46
N VAL A 804 27.11 15.82 49.21
CA VAL A 804 26.49 14.58 48.73
C VAL A 804 27.43 13.96 47.71
N VAL A 805 27.78 12.70 47.94
CA VAL A 805 28.66 11.91 47.08
C VAL A 805 27.84 10.71 46.60
N ASN A 806 27.58 10.64 45.30
CA ASN A 806 26.83 9.55 44.71
C ASN A 806 27.76 8.43 44.21
N ASP A 807 27.18 7.28 43.90
CA ASP A 807 27.85 6.14 43.26
C ASP A 807 29.05 5.56 44.01
N ILE A 808 28.95 5.50 45.34
CA ILE A 808 29.98 4.88 46.17
C ILE A 808 29.96 3.37 45.97
N GLN A 809 31.09 2.85 45.49
CA GLN A 809 31.33 1.42 45.38
C GLN A 809 32.15 0.96 46.58
N LEU A 810 31.57 0.08 47.38
CA LEU A 810 32.21 -0.57 48.52
C LEU A 810 32.86 -1.88 48.05
N ASP A 811 34.11 -2.13 48.43
CA ASP A 811 34.75 -3.44 48.23
C ASP A 811 34.26 -4.49 49.24
N ALA A 812 34.79 -5.72 49.14
CA ALA A 812 34.40 -6.83 50.01
C ALA A 812 34.73 -6.58 51.50
N GLU A 813 35.65 -5.66 51.78
CA GLU A 813 36.06 -5.23 53.12
C GLU A 813 35.38 -3.92 53.57
N GLY A 814 34.44 -3.41 52.77
CA GLY A 814 33.69 -2.18 53.03
C GLY A 814 34.48 -0.90 52.79
N LYS A 815 35.63 -0.95 52.09
CA LYS A 815 36.41 0.25 51.74
C LYS A 815 35.90 0.87 50.44
N PHE A 816 36.08 2.18 50.34
CA PHE A 816 35.76 2.94 49.15
C PHE A 816 36.78 4.06 48.95
N GLN A 817 37.11 4.34 47.70
CA GLN A 817 37.96 5.45 47.31
C GLN A 817 37.44 6.03 46.00
N MET A 818 37.31 7.36 45.93
CA MET A 818 36.95 8.04 44.70
C MET A 818 37.49 9.46 44.66
N THR A 819 37.53 10.02 43.45
CA THR A 819 37.74 11.44 43.22
C THR A 819 36.59 11.95 42.36
N CYS A 820 35.92 13.01 42.79
CA CYS A 820 34.80 13.58 42.07
C CYS A 820 34.77 15.10 42.23
N ASN A 821 34.13 15.80 41.29
CA ASN A 821 33.77 17.19 41.48
C ASN A 821 32.36 17.23 42.08
N ALA A 822 32.21 17.89 43.21
CA ALA A 822 30.90 18.07 43.85
C ALA A 822 30.60 19.55 44.02
N THR A 823 29.32 19.91 43.95
CA THR A 823 28.87 21.21 44.46
C THR A 823 28.49 21.02 45.92
N ILE A 824 29.11 21.77 46.81
CA ILE A 824 28.72 21.77 48.22
C ILE A 824 27.42 22.56 48.33
N GLN A 825 26.33 21.87 48.65
CA GLN A 825 25.00 22.46 48.70
C GLN A 825 24.83 23.30 49.97
N ALA A 826 23.89 24.25 49.95
CA ALA A 826 23.49 24.94 51.17
C ALA A 826 22.96 23.91 52.18
N GLY A 827 23.36 24.05 53.44
CA GLY A 827 22.88 23.20 54.51
C GLY A 827 21.45 23.51 54.95
N ASP A 828 20.88 22.64 55.79
CA ASP A 828 19.51 22.76 56.33
C ASP A 828 19.44 23.37 57.75
N ASP A 829 20.52 24.00 58.23
CA ASP A 829 20.59 24.69 59.53
C ASP A 829 19.71 25.99 59.53
N PRO A 830 18.68 26.11 60.39
CA PRO A 830 17.54 27.03 60.19
C PRO A 830 17.77 28.53 60.50
N ALA A 831 18.99 29.08 60.51
CA ALA A 831 19.21 30.47 60.92
C ALA A 831 20.24 31.24 60.08
N GLY A 832 19.79 31.92 59.02
CA GLY A 832 20.49 33.08 58.41
C GLY A 832 21.95 32.88 57.98
N ALA A 833 22.41 31.63 57.87
CA ALA A 833 23.79 31.28 57.60
C ALA A 833 24.15 31.65 56.16
N GLN A 834 25.22 32.44 55.99
CA GLN A 834 25.90 32.50 54.71
C GLN A 834 26.72 31.20 54.55
N TRP A 835 26.43 30.46 53.49
CA TRP A 835 27.08 29.19 53.18
C TRP A 835 28.24 29.43 52.21
N LEU A 836 29.45 29.02 52.59
CA LEU A 836 30.62 29.12 51.74
C LEU A 836 30.49 28.18 50.52
N GLY A 837 29.98 26.96 50.73
CA GLY A 837 29.94 25.88 49.74
C GLY A 837 29.33 26.26 48.40
N PRO A 838 28.08 26.77 48.35
CA PRO A 838 27.44 27.17 47.09
C PRO A 838 28.21 28.26 46.33
N VAL A 839 28.93 29.14 47.04
CA VAL A 839 29.73 30.22 46.44
C VAL A 839 31.02 29.66 45.82
N LEU A 840 31.48 28.50 46.27
CA LEU A 840 32.62 27.82 45.67
C LEU A 840 32.25 27.15 44.34
N GLY A 841 30.98 26.89 43.99
CA GLY A 841 30.65 26.14 42.77
C GLY A 841 31.15 24.68 42.83
N GLN A 842 31.57 24.09 41.71
CA GLN A 842 32.16 22.74 41.73
C GLN A 842 33.55 22.76 42.38
N VAL A 843 33.75 21.89 43.37
CA VAL A 843 35.02 21.69 44.07
C VAL A 843 35.50 20.25 43.87
N PRO A 844 36.79 20.03 43.58
CA PRO A 844 37.39 18.70 43.57
C PRO A 844 37.41 18.10 44.98
N LEU A 845 36.91 16.87 45.08
CA LEU A 845 36.93 16.04 46.28
C LEU A 845 37.78 14.80 46.03
N GLU A 846 38.69 14.49 46.96
CA GLU A 846 39.25 13.15 47.10
C GLU A 846 38.66 12.50 48.35
N ILE A 847 38.05 11.33 48.20
CA ILE A 847 37.33 10.67 49.27
C ILE A 847 37.89 9.27 49.44
N ASN A 848 38.27 8.92 50.66
CA ASN A 848 38.71 7.59 51.04
C ASN A 848 37.97 7.20 52.31
N GLY A 849 37.41 6.01 52.37
CA GLY A 849 36.72 5.58 53.58
C GLY A 849 36.60 4.07 53.71
N GLN A 850 36.16 3.67 54.89
CA GLN A 850 35.80 2.30 55.19
C GLN A 850 34.58 2.27 56.09
N GLU A 851 33.59 1.50 55.67
CA GLU A 851 32.42 1.17 56.45
C GLU A 851 32.55 -0.26 56.97
N LEU A 852 32.66 -0.41 58.28
CA LEU A 852 32.75 -1.72 58.94
C LEU A 852 31.36 -2.14 59.38
N ARG A 853 30.95 -3.35 58.97
CA ARG A 853 29.67 -3.96 59.32
C ARG A 853 29.89 -5.40 59.77
N GLY A 854 29.35 -5.80 60.92
CA GLY A 854 29.50 -7.19 61.36
C GLY A 854 28.88 -7.49 62.72
N ARG A 855 28.62 -8.79 62.98
CA ARG A 855 28.04 -9.25 64.25
C ARG A 855 28.99 -9.04 65.45
N ASP A 856 30.30 -8.96 65.19
CA ASP A 856 31.37 -8.93 66.19
C ASP A 856 32.22 -7.63 66.16
N VAL A 857 31.89 -6.67 65.28
CA VAL A 857 32.50 -5.33 65.23
C VAL A 857 31.39 -4.27 65.27
N PRO A 858 31.50 -3.20 66.07
CA PRO A 858 30.52 -2.13 66.05
C PRO A 858 30.47 -1.48 64.67
N ASP A 859 29.25 -1.26 64.16
CA ASP A 859 29.05 -0.52 62.91
C ASP A 859 29.73 0.84 63.03
N SER A 860 30.73 1.07 62.18
CA SER A 860 31.57 2.27 62.21
C SER A 860 31.93 2.70 60.81
N LEU A 861 32.06 4.02 60.63
CA LEU A 861 32.38 4.64 59.35
C LEU A 861 33.58 5.56 59.55
N HIS A 862 34.66 5.30 58.83
CA HIS A 862 35.82 6.16 58.77
C HIS A 862 35.89 6.79 57.38
N VAL A 863 35.97 8.12 57.29
CA VAL A 863 36.01 8.83 56.01
C VAL A 863 37.04 9.93 56.05
N HIS A 864 37.82 10.06 55.01
CA HIS A 864 38.71 11.16 54.73
C HIS A 864 38.23 11.83 53.44
N ILE A 865 37.88 13.10 53.53
CA ILE A 865 37.46 13.95 52.41
C ILE A 865 38.45 15.09 52.31
N LEU A 866 39.25 15.11 51.27
CA LEU A 866 40.09 16.23 50.90
C LEU A 866 39.34 17.11 49.90
N ILE A 867 39.07 18.35 50.28
CA ILE A 867 38.52 19.39 49.41
C ILE A 867 39.68 20.22 48.90
N ASP A 868 40.03 20.07 47.62
CA ASP A 868 41.16 20.79 47.04
C ASP A 868 40.72 22.14 46.46
N LEU A 869 41.13 23.22 47.11
CA LEU A 869 40.91 24.60 46.66
C LEU A 869 42.24 25.28 46.29
N LYS A 870 43.34 24.53 46.13
CA LYS A 870 44.69 25.11 45.97
C LYS A 870 44.80 25.98 44.74
N SER A 871 44.21 25.54 43.62
CA SER A 871 44.20 26.29 42.37
C SER A 871 43.35 27.58 42.42
N ARG A 872 42.38 27.68 43.35
CA ARG A 872 41.44 28.81 43.42
C ARG A 872 41.73 29.79 44.53
N MET A 873 42.19 29.30 45.67
CA MET A 873 42.39 30.09 46.90
C MET A 873 43.72 29.79 47.59
N GLY A 874 44.56 28.90 47.04
CA GLY A 874 45.79 28.46 47.68
C GLY A 874 45.57 27.67 48.97
N GLN A 875 44.37 27.09 49.15
CA GLN A 875 43.99 26.36 50.36
C GLN A 875 43.55 24.93 50.07
N SER A 876 43.73 24.00 51.00
CA SER A 876 43.07 22.70 50.99
C SER A 876 42.38 22.45 52.33
N ILE A 877 41.21 21.83 52.31
CA ILE A 877 40.46 21.49 53.51
C ILE A 877 40.45 19.98 53.63
N ASP A 878 41.04 19.48 54.70
CA ASP A 878 41.15 18.07 55.01
C ASP A 878 40.13 17.72 56.10
N VAL A 879 39.19 16.84 55.78
CA VAL A 879 38.05 16.47 56.63
C VAL A 879 38.13 14.99 56.96
N LEU A 880 38.40 14.66 58.21
CA LEU A 880 38.46 13.27 58.69
C LEU A 880 37.30 13.00 59.64
N PHE A 881 36.58 11.90 59.42
CA PHE A 881 35.45 11.46 60.20
C PHE A 881 35.75 10.09 60.83
N GLY A 882 35.56 9.99 62.15
CA GLY A 882 35.73 8.74 62.91
C GLY A 882 37.13 8.54 63.51
N LYS A 883 37.21 8.04 64.76
CA LYS A 883 38.50 7.83 65.46
C LYS A 883 39.35 6.74 64.79
N SER A 884 40.56 7.11 64.36
CA SER A 884 41.57 6.17 63.87
C SER A 884 41.85 5.06 64.91
N LEU A 885 41.56 3.81 64.56
CA LEU A 885 42.04 2.62 65.28
C LEU A 885 43.55 2.43 65.03
N ILE A 886 44.38 3.38 65.46
CA ILE A 886 45.81 3.15 65.65
C ILE A 886 46.24 3.85 66.93
N ASP A 887 45.93 3.23 68.06
CA ASP A 887 46.80 3.37 69.23
C ASP A 887 46.69 2.13 70.12
N GLN A 888 47.28 1.02 69.66
CA GLN A 888 47.91 0.01 70.52
C GLN A 888 48.71 -1.00 69.68
N GLN A 889 50.02 -1.00 69.92
CA GLN A 889 51.05 -1.96 69.45
C GLN A 889 51.65 -1.74 68.05
N GLY A 890 52.62 -0.82 68.01
CA GLY A 890 53.97 -1.12 67.52
C GLY A 890 54.19 -1.32 66.02
N GLY A 891 54.71 -0.28 65.37
CA GLY A 891 55.73 -0.42 64.33
C GLY A 891 55.25 -0.91 62.97
N LYS A 892 54.62 -0.01 62.21
CA LYS A 892 54.75 0.21 60.77
C LYS A 892 53.83 1.39 60.43
N THR A 893 54.37 2.48 59.92
CA THR A 893 53.62 3.41 59.07
C THR A 893 53.52 2.77 57.68
N PRO A 894 52.32 2.40 57.24
CA PRO A 894 51.95 2.53 55.85
C PRO A 894 50.58 3.24 55.82
N ILE A 895 50.31 4.18 54.94
CA ILE A 895 50.56 4.11 53.51
C ILE A 895 51.02 5.51 53.11
N ASP A 896 52.31 5.66 52.83
CA ASP A 896 52.76 6.62 51.83
C ASP A 896 51.83 6.46 50.63
N PRO A 897 51.26 7.55 50.07
CA PRO A 897 50.41 7.43 48.89
C PRO A 897 51.14 6.55 47.87
N PRO A 898 50.49 5.53 47.29
CA PRO A 898 51.05 4.88 46.12
C PRO A 898 51.38 5.99 45.13
N SER A 899 52.69 6.21 44.95
CA SER A 899 53.27 6.85 43.78
C SER A 899 52.79 6.04 42.59
N GLY A 900 51.62 6.43 42.09
CA GLY A 900 50.84 5.59 41.19
C GLY A 900 49.47 6.15 40.84
N LYS A 901 49.26 7.47 40.94
CA LYS A 901 48.27 8.15 40.11
C LYS A 901 49.04 9.00 39.11
N ILE A 902 49.12 8.48 37.89
CA ILE A 902 49.50 9.24 36.70
C ILE A 902 48.52 10.41 36.62
N THR A 903 48.97 11.59 37.05
CA THR A 903 48.24 12.84 36.84
C THR A 903 48.62 13.29 35.44
N LEU A 904 47.64 13.47 34.56
CA LEU A 904 47.91 14.08 33.25
C LEU A 904 48.66 15.40 33.50
N PRO A 905 49.72 15.69 32.76
CA PRO A 905 50.50 16.92 32.96
C PRO A 905 49.66 18.16 32.62
N ASP A 906 50.06 19.36 33.06
CA ASP A 906 49.37 20.59 32.62
C ASP A 906 49.67 20.89 31.13
N HIS A 907 50.85 20.47 30.67
CA HIS A 907 51.33 20.57 29.29
C HIS A 907 52.23 19.37 28.98
N GLN A 908 52.07 18.78 27.79
CA GLN A 908 52.95 17.71 27.32
C GLN A 908 53.17 17.76 25.82
N ASP A 909 54.44 17.73 25.45
CA ASP A 909 54.87 17.46 24.08
C ASP A 909 54.98 15.96 23.87
N TYR A 910 54.21 15.43 22.93
CA TYR A 910 54.30 14.05 22.49
C TYR A 910 55.07 14.04 21.18
N GLU A 911 56.17 13.31 21.15
CA GLU A 911 56.92 13.08 19.92
C GLU A 911 56.60 11.68 19.40
N ASP A 912 55.94 11.58 18.26
CA ASP A 912 55.65 10.30 17.61
C ASP A 912 55.60 10.41 16.08
N ASP A 913 55.37 9.28 15.43
CA ASP A 913 55.19 9.22 14.00
C ASP A 913 53.81 9.75 13.60
N LEU A 914 53.82 10.71 12.67
CA LEU A 914 52.66 11.24 11.97
C LEU A 914 52.56 10.57 10.60
N ILE A 915 51.42 9.95 10.33
CA ILE A 915 51.10 9.39 9.01
C ILE A 915 49.95 10.21 8.45
N VAL A 916 50.18 10.81 7.28
CA VAL A 916 49.15 11.56 6.57
C VAL A 916 48.66 10.70 5.42
N THR A 917 47.36 10.44 5.40
CA THR A 917 46.69 9.69 4.33
C THR A 917 45.78 10.62 3.56
N LEU A 918 46.03 10.73 2.26
CA LEU A 918 45.20 11.49 1.33
C LEU A 918 44.79 10.57 0.19
N ASN A 919 43.48 10.44 -0.05
CA ASN A 919 42.92 9.62 -1.12
C ASN A 919 43.43 8.17 -1.12
N GLY A 920 43.57 7.57 0.07
CA GLY A 920 44.02 6.18 0.26
C GLY A 920 45.54 5.96 0.18
N ASN A 921 46.33 7.01 -0.12
CA ASN A 921 47.79 6.93 -0.13
C ASN A 921 48.37 7.55 1.15
N ALA A 922 48.99 6.71 1.99
CA ALA A 922 49.64 7.13 3.22
C ALA A 922 51.10 7.54 2.97
N THR A 923 51.52 8.66 3.57
CA THR A 923 52.94 9.05 3.60
C THR A 923 53.76 8.04 4.39
N ALA A 924 55.08 7.98 4.14
CA ALA A 924 55.98 7.35 5.10
C ALA A 924 55.85 8.03 6.49
N PRO A 925 55.99 7.29 7.60
CA PRO A 925 55.93 7.85 8.95
C PRO A 925 56.88 9.05 9.12
N GLN A 926 56.35 10.19 9.58
CA GLN A 926 57.11 11.41 9.78
C GLN A 926 57.20 11.73 11.27
N ARG A 927 58.41 11.80 11.83
CA ARG A 927 58.55 12.14 13.24
C ARG A 927 58.16 13.60 13.48
N THR A 928 57.17 13.84 14.33
CA THR A 928 56.70 15.18 14.69
C THR A 928 56.38 15.28 16.18
N VAL A 929 56.11 16.50 16.63
CA VAL A 929 55.68 16.80 18.00
C VAL A 929 54.27 17.39 17.98
N ILE A 930 53.36 16.80 18.77
CA ILE A 930 52.07 17.40 19.12
C ILE A 930 52.10 17.82 20.58
N SER A 931 51.82 19.10 20.84
CA SER A 931 51.69 19.64 22.19
C SER A 931 50.24 19.54 22.66
N VAL A 932 50.03 19.12 23.90
CA VAL A 932 48.70 19.12 24.53
C VAL A 932 48.76 19.88 25.85
N ASP A 933 47.90 20.89 25.99
CA ASP A 933 47.66 21.60 27.25
C ASP A 933 46.39 21.06 27.92
N PHE A 934 46.50 20.45 29.10
CA PHE A 934 45.34 19.93 29.82
C PHE A 934 44.78 20.96 30.80
N HIS A 935 43.55 21.42 30.52
CA HIS A 935 42.79 22.31 31.39
C HIS A 935 41.91 21.50 32.35
N LYS A 936 42.57 20.94 33.38
CA LYS A 936 41.96 20.01 34.35
C LYS A 936 40.73 20.54 35.07
N ASN A 937 40.63 21.86 35.25
CA ASN A 937 39.50 22.49 35.94
C ASN A 937 38.23 22.51 35.07
N SER A 938 38.36 22.50 33.75
CA SER A 938 37.24 22.51 32.80
C SER A 938 37.03 21.16 32.11
N ASN A 939 37.84 20.14 32.43
CA ASN A 939 37.90 18.87 31.72
C ASN A 939 38.02 19.05 30.19
N THR A 940 38.82 20.03 29.79
CA THR A 940 39.15 20.28 28.39
C THR A 940 40.64 20.23 28.17
N LEU A 941 41.08 19.96 26.95
CA LEU A 941 42.48 20.11 26.53
C LEU A 941 42.58 20.97 25.27
N ASP A 942 43.74 21.59 25.05
CA ASP A 942 44.09 22.21 23.79
C ASP A 942 45.15 21.34 23.10
N LEU A 943 45.02 21.10 21.80
CA LEU A 943 45.96 20.32 21.00
C LEU A 943 46.58 21.20 19.92
N ILE A 944 47.90 21.18 19.83
CA ILE A 944 48.68 22.02 18.90
C ILE A 944 49.61 21.13 18.08
N LEU A 945 49.37 21.07 16.77
CA LEU A 945 50.27 20.49 15.78
C LEU A 945 50.92 21.64 14.98
N LYS A 946 52.19 21.91 15.26
CA LYS A 946 52.94 22.99 14.61
C LYS A 946 53.50 22.58 13.25
N ASN A 947 53.63 23.56 12.35
CA ASN A 947 54.32 23.43 11.06
C ASN A 947 53.87 22.20 10.25
N PHE A 948 52.58 21.86 10.31
CA PHE A 948 52.01 20.77 9.54
C PHE A 948 52.27 21.01 8.05
N GLY A 949 52.74 19.97 7.37
CA GLY A 949 53.05 19.99 5.94
C GLY A 949 52.57 18.71 5.27
N LEU A 950 52.14 18.83 4.01
CA LEU A 950 51.81 17.69 3.17
C LEU A 950 53.03 17.33 2.32
N LYS A 951 53.48 16.08 2.39
CA LYS A 951 54.56 15.60 1.52
C LYS A 951 54.00 14.83 0.35
N ASP A 952 54.35 15.27 -0.85
CA ASP A 952 54.13 14.52 -2.09
C ASP A 952 55.49 14.27 -2.77
N GLY A 953 55.96 13.02 -2.67
CA GLY A 953 57.30 12.63 -3.14
C GLY A 953 58.43 13.36 -2.41
N GLU A 954 59.30 14.06 -3.16
CA GLU A 954 60.40 14.88 -2.60
C GLU A 954 59.99 16.34 -2.32
N THR A 955 58.71 16.70 -2.54
CA THR A 955 58.20 18.06 -2.38
C THR A 955 57.44 18.22 -1.07
N ASP A 956 57.85 19.18 -0.25
CA ASP A 956 57.19 19.52 1.02
C ASP A 956 56.26 20.72 0.81
N MET A 957 54.96 20.54 1.04
CA MET A 957 53.94 21.59 0.94
C MET A 957 53.57 22.10 2.34
N PRO A 958 54.09 23.26 2.77
CA PRO A 958 53.86 23.78 4.11
C PRO A 958 52.42 24.28 4.29
N VAL A 959 51.68 23.63 5.19
CA VAL A 959 50.27 23.95 5.47
C VAL A 959 50.17 24.97 6.61
N GLY A 960 50.66 24.68 7.82
CA GLY A 960 50.66 25.65 8.92
C GLY A 960 50.45 25.02 10.30
N THR A 961 50.11 25.82 11.30
CA THR A 961 49.86 25.33 12.66
C THR A 961 48.37 25.07 12.88
N ILE A 962 48.04 23.85 13.29
CA ILE A 962 46.69 23.45 13.67
C ILE A 962 46.59 23.55 15.19
N ASN A 963 45.78 24.50 15.67
CA ASN A 963 45.61 24.80 17.09
C ASN A 963 44.13 24.65 17.48
N VAL A 964 43.81 23.60 18.22
CA VAL A 964 42.44 23.24 18.57
C VAL A 964 42.25 23.38 20.06
N LYS A 965 41.44 24.36 20.48
CA LYS A 965 41.24 24.69 21.89
C LYS A 965 39.95 24.14 22.46
N GLY A 966 39.92 23.90 23.77
CA GLY A 966 38.74 23.54 24.55
C GLY A 966 38.11 22.21 24.12
N ILE A 967 38.93 21.19 23.86
CA ILE A 967 38.49 19.84 23.50
C ILE A 967 38.04 19.13 24.77
N PRO A 968 36.75 18.76 24.93
CA PRO A 968 36.30 18.05 26.11
C PRO A 968 36.94 16.65 26.16
N TYR A 969 37.39 16.24 27.35
CA TYR A 969 37.93 14.91 27.57
C TYR A 969 37.31 14.22 28.78
N THR A 970 37.28 12.90 28.76
CA THR A 970 36.77 12.05 29.84
C THR A 970 37.90 11.22 30.45
N LEU A 971 37.85 11.04 31.78
CA LEU A 971 38.75 10.20 32.56
C LEU A 971 37.91 9.12 33.27
N ALA A 972 38.00 7.87 32.82
CA ALA A 972 37.33 6.76 33.49
C ALA A 972 38.10 6.36 34.77
N SER A 973 37.37 6.02 35.84
CA SER A 973 37.97 5.60 37.11
C SER A 973 38.86 4.36 36.92
N GLY A 974 40.14 4.47 37.31
CA GLY A 974 41.13 3.38 37.19
C GLY A 974 41.91 3.30 35.87
N VAL A 975 41.73 4.27 34.95
CA VAL A 975 42.43 4.33 33.66
C VAL A 975 43.47 5.47 33.64
N SER A 976 44.65 5.24 33.04
CA SER A 976 45.80 6.17 33.08
C SER A 976 45.86 7.18 31.92
N TYR A 977 44.73 7.43 31.25
CA TYR A 977 44.64 8.29 30.06
C TYR A 977 43.25 8.91 29.91
N ALA A 978 43.21 10.09 29.28
CA ALA A 978 42.00 10.77 28.87
C ALA A 978 41.60 10.35 27.45
N THR A 979 40.31 10.19 27.20
CA THR A 979 39.75 10.04 25.85
C THR A 979 39.05 11.33 25.43
N PHE A 980 39.20 11.73 24.17
CA PHE A 980 38.63 12.97 23.66
C PHE A 980 38.11 12.82 22.23
N LYS A 981 37.05 13.56 21.91
CA LYS A 981 36.53 13.75 20.55
C LYS A 981 35.96 15.15 20.42
N LYS A 982 36.23 15.83 19.31
CA LYS A 982 35.63 17.13 18.99
C LYS A 982 35.60 17.36 17.48
N ASP A 983 34.42 17.71 16.99
CA ASP A 983 34.21 18.30 15.68
C ASP A 983 34.27 19.82 15.82
N VAL A 984 35.08 20.47 15.01
CA VAL A 984 35.32 21.92 15.12
C VAL A 984 35.82 22.49 13.81
N THR A 985 35.46 23.73 13.51
CA THR A 985 36.02 24.48 12.39
C THR A 985 37.18 25.34 12.90
N VAL A 986 38.34 25.25 12.24
CA VAL A 986 39.55 26.01 12.60
C VAL A 986 40.13 26.74 11.40
N THR A 987 40.74 27.90 11.63
CA THR A 987 41.65 28.53 10.67
C THR A 987 43.05 28.02 10.94
N ILE A 988 43.77 27.55 9.91
CA ILE A 988 45.16 27.14 10.08
C ILE A 988 46.04 28.39 10.19
N GLU A 989 46.82 28.48 11.27
CA GLU A 989 47.71 29.61 11.54
C GLU A 989 49.02 29.48 10.74
N GLU A 990 49.74 30.59 10.53
CA GLU A 990 51.10 30.52 9.98
C GLU A 990 52.00 29.69 10.93
N GLY A 991 52.85 28.85 10.35
CA GLY A 991 53.87 28.12 11.11
C GLY A 991 55.06 29.01 11.49
N ASP A 992 55.92 28.50 12.37
CA ASP A 992 57.10 29.18 12.91
C ASP A 992 58.45 28.71 12.32
N ASP A 993 58.44 27.83 11.30
CA ASP A 993 59.67 27.43 10.59
C ASP A 993 60.25 28.57 9.72
N PRO A 994 61.45 29.10 10.03
CA PRO A 994 62.06 30.21 9.29
C PRO A 994 62.47 29.86 7.85
N ASN A 995 62.42 28.59 7.44
CA ASN A 995 62.76 28.14 6.09
C ASN A 995 61.54 28.13 5.14
N VAL A 996 60.34 28.39 5.64
CA VAL A 996 59.11 28.44 4.84
C VAL A 996 58.79 29.90 4.48
N GLY A 997 58.78 30.21 3.19
CA GLY A 997 58.51 31.56 2.70
C GLY A 997 57.02 31.94 2.61
N MET A 998 56.12 30.95 2.60
CA MET A 998 54.67 31.14 2.51
C MET A 998 53.94 29.88 3.03
N TRP A 999 52.92 30.07 3.86
CA TRP A 999 52.07 29.00 4.41
C TRP A 999 50.74 28.92 3.65
N MET A 1000 50.30 27.71 3.29
CA MET A 1000 49.04 27.54 2.55
C MET A 1000 47.81 27.70 3.45
N GLY A 1001 47.88 27.23 4.68
CA GLY A 1001 46.77 27.11 5.63
C GLY A 1001 45.98 28.40 5.90
N PRO A 1002 46.62 29.54 6.19
CA PRO A 1002 45.91 30.81 6.41
C PRO A 1002 45.09 31.29 5.21
N MET A 1003 45.41 30.81 3.99
CA MET A 1003 44.70 31.17 2.77
C MET A 1003 43.48 30.28 2.49
N LEU A 1004 43.32 29.17 3.23
CA LEU A 1004 42.25 28.19 3.04
C LEU A 1004 40.95 28.55 3.78
N GLY A 1005 40.96 29.56 4.64
CA GLY A 1005 39.80 29.99 5.41
C GLY A 1005 39.45 29.03 6.56
N ASP A 1006 38.18 28.99 6.92
CA ASP A 1006 37.63 28.15 7.97
C ASP A 1006 37.55 26.68 7.51
N ILE A 1007 38.34 25.79 8.12
CA ILE A 1007 38.43 24.37 7.75
C ILE A 1007 37.78 23.50 8.82
N PRO A 1008 36.75 22.70 8.49
CA PRO A 1008 36.21 21.70 9.40
C PRO A 1008 37.24 20.60 9.67
N ILE A 1009 37.46 20.32 10.95
CA ILE A 1009 38.30 19.22 11.42
C ILE A 1009 37.53 18.34 12.41
N THR A 1010 37.76 17.04 12.33
CA THR A 1010 37.31 16.07 13.34
C THR A 1010 38.54 15.53 14.05
N LEU A 1011 38.59 15.72 15.37
CA LEU A 1011 39.68 15.25 16.22
C LEU A 1011 39.15 14.17 17.15
N ALA A 1012 39.86 13.04 17.26
CA ALA A 1012 39.60 12.03 18.27
C ALA A 1012 40.91 11.42 18.79
N GLY A 1013 40.96 10.98 20.05
CA GLY A 1013 42.18 10.37 20.57
C GLY A 1013 42.18 9.97 22.04
N LYS A 1014 43.33 9.46 22.46
CA LYS A 1014 43.70 9.07 23.82
C LYS A 1014 45.00 9.77 24.21
N ALA A 1015 45.00 10.49 25.32
CA ALA A 1015 46.20 11.17 25.83
C ALA A 1015 46.51 10.76 27.27
N GLY A 1016 47.73 10.28 27.51
CA GLY A 1016 48.26 9.84 28.80
C GLY A 1016 49.45 10.70 29.23
N THR A 1017 50.24 10.30 30.23
CA THR A 1017 51.42 11.10 30.64
C THR A 1017 52.55 11.11 29.63
N ASP A 1018 52.73 10.06 28.83
CA ASP A 1018 53.89 9.86 27.97
C ASP A 1018 53.52 9.43 26.55
N LYS A 1019 52.23 9.17 26.30
CA LYS A 1019 51.72 8.72 24.99
C LYS A 1019 50.48 9.50 24.57
N LEU A 1020 50.40 9.77 23.28
CA LEU A 1020 49.25 10.32 22.60
C LEU A 1020 48.97 9.42 21.39
N TYR A 1021 47.71 8.99 21.27
CA TYR A 1021 47.17 8.53 20.00
C TYR A 1021 46.08 9.50 19.61
N CYS A 1022 46.14 10.09 18.42
CA CYS A 1022 45.03 10.88 17.91
C CYS A 1022 44.91 10.80 16.40
N THR A 1023 43.68 10.91 15.93
CA THR A 1023 43.33 11.08 14.53
C THR A 1023 42.83 12.50 14.32
N ILE A 1024 43.31 13.15 13.27
CA ILE A 1024 42.86 14.46 12.81
C ILE A 1024 42.38 14.30 11.37
N ASP A 1025 41.07 14.35 11.18
CA ASP A 1025 40.46 14.42 9.85
C ASP A 1025 40.31 15.88 9.46
N ILE A 1026 41.04 16.31 8.44
CA ILE A 1026 40.98 17.67 7.92
C ILE A 1026 40.17 17.65 6.64
N ASN A 1027 38.97 18.24 6.69
CA ASN A 1027 38.06 18.26 5.56
C ASN A 1027 38.30 19.51 4.71
N MET A 1028 39.15 19.37 3.69
CA MET A 1028 39.42 20.45 2.74
C MET A 1028 38.48 20.34 1.54
N VAL A 1029 37.66 21.37 1.35
CA VAL A 1029 36.73 21.47 0.22
C VAL A 1029 37.51 21.36 -1.10
N GLY A 1030 37.22 20.32 -1.89
CA GLY A 1030 37.83 20.07 -3.20
C GLY A 1030 39.12 19.25 -3.21
N VAL A 1031 39.66 18.81 -2.05
CA VAL A 1031 40.90 18.01 -1.97
C VAL A 1031 40.66 16.61 -1.37
N GLY A 1032 39.50 16.39 -0.74
CA GLY A 1032 39.18 15.16 0.01
C GLY A 1032 39.50 15.31 1.51
N VAL A 1033 39.17 14.29 2.30
CA VAL A 1033 39.54 14.26 3.73
C VAL A 1033 41.00 13.85 3.85
N ILE A 1034 41.82 14.72 4.43
CA ILE A 1034 43.18 14.38 4.82
C ILE A 1034 43.08 13.72 6.19
N HIS A 1035 43.32 12.42 6.26
CA HIS A 1035 43.37 11.68 7.52
C HIS A 1035 44.78 11.73 8.09
N VAL A 1036 44.92 12.21 9.31
CA VAL A 1036 46.22 12.31 9.99
C VAL A 1036 46.20 11.41 11.22
N ASP A 1037 47.01 10.37 11.22
CA ASP A 1037 47.25 9.52 12.39
C ASP A 1037 48.53 9.97 13.10
N PHE A 1038 48.45 10.15 14.41
CA PHE A 1038 49.61 10.40 15.26
C PHE A 1038 49.71 9.33 16.34
N GLY A 1039 50.85 8.63 16.39
CA GLY A 1039 51.11 7.56 17.35
C GLY A 1039 50.40 6.23 17.04
N THR A 1040 50.43 5.28 17.98
CA THR A 1040 49.83 3.94 17.81
C THR A 1040 48.90 3.54 18.96
N ASP A 1041 47.72 2.98 18.65
CA ASP A 1041 46.74 2.56 19.67
C ASP A 1041 47.09 1.22 20.36
N ALA A 1042 48.12 0.52 19.88
CA ALA A 1042 48.39 -0.89 20.23
C ALA A 1042 48.95 -1.17 21.64
N ASN A 1043 49.05 -0.18 22.54
CA ASN A 1043 49.76 -0.33 23.83
C ASN A 1043 49.04 0.31 25.05
N TRP A 1044 47.73 0.53 24.99
CA TRP A 1044 46.94 1.06 26.11
C TRP A 1044 46.31 -0.07 26.95
N PRO A 1045 46.37 -0.05 28.30
CA PRO A 1045 45.71 -1.06 29.14
C PRO A 1045 44.17 -1.00 28.95
N ALA A 1046 43.54 -2.17 28.81
CA ALA A 1046 42.10 -2.29 28.56
C ALA A 1046 41.26 -1.95 29.83
N PRO A 1047 40.14 -1.22 29.70
CA PRO A 1047 39.24 -0.97 30.82
C PRO A 1047 38.46 -2.23 31.25
N PRO A 1048 37.96 -2.32 32.51
CA PRO A 1048 37.15 -3.44 32.98
C PRO A 1048 35.76 -3.42 32.31
N SER A 1049 35.28 -4.58 31.88
CA SER A 1049 34.02 -4.73 31.13
C SER A 1049 32.76 -4.60 32.01
N GLY A 1050 31.91 -3.61 31.69
CA GLY A 1050 30.51 -3.44 32.10
C GLY A 1050 29.98 -2.04 31.72
N PRO A 1051 28.65 -1.81 31.82
CA PRO A 1051 27.66 -2.11 30.77
C PRO A 1051 27.92 -1.38 29.45
N ILE A 1052 27.50 -2.03 28.37
CA ILE A 1052 27.60 -1.57 26.99
C ILE A 1052 26.80 -0.27 26.86
N ASP A 1053 27.39 0.76 26.23
CA ASP A 1053 26.67 1.92 25.70
C ASP A 1053 25.35 1.47 25.03
N PRO A 1054 24.29 2.30 24.98
CA PRO A 1054 23.13 1.96 24.15
C PRO A 1054 23.65 1.53 22.77
N PRO A 1055 23.10 0.48 22.14
CA PRO A 1055 23.63 0.00 20.88
C PRO A 1055 23.57 1.17 19.90
N VAL A 1056 24.72 1.81 19.64
CA VAL A 1056 24.92 2.55 18.41
C VAL A 1056 24.61 1.52 17.36
N ASN A 1057 23.51 1.70 16.66
CA ASN A 1057 23.11 0.84 15.57
C ASN A 1057 24.34 0.67 14.66
N PRO A 1058 25.03 -0.49 14.66
CA PRO A 1058 26.34 -0.62 14.00
C PRO A 1058 26.23 -0.44 12.47
N ILE A 1059 24.99 -0.48 11.96
CA ILE A 1059 24.63 -0.36 10.57
C ILE A 1059 24.36 1.11 10.18
N LEU A 1060 23.60 1.88 10.98
CA LEU A 1060 23.31 3.29 10.74
C LEU A 1060 24.32 4.21 11.43
N LYS A 1061 25.38 4.57 10.70
CA LYS A 1061 26.39 5.56 11.10
C LYS A 1061 26.91 6.30 9.87
N ASP A 1062 27.39 7.53 10.06
CA ASP A 1062 28.02 8.30 8.99
C ASP A 1062 29.08 7.47 8.27
N ARG A 1063 28.92 7.34 6.95
CA ARG A 1063 29.74 6.45 6.13
C ARG A 1063 29.70 6.86 4.67
N THR A 1064 30.85 6.81 4.02
CA THR A 1064 30.95 6.78 2.56
C THR A 1064 31.01 5.33 2.10
N TYR A 1065 30.05 4.95 1.26
CA TYR A 1065 30.06 3.67 0.56
C TYR A 1065 30.75 3.89 -0.78
N THR A 1066 31.73 3.03 -1.09
CA THR A 1066 32.37 2.97 -2.42
C THR A 1066 32.06 1.62 -3.01
N ASP A 1067 31.37 1.61 -4.14
CA ASP A 1067 31.00 0.40 -4.86
C ASP A 1067 30.77 0.73 -6.34
N GLN A 1068 30.43 -0.28 -7.13
CA GLN A 1068 30.14 -0.13 -8.54
C GLN A 1068 28.78 0.55 -8.75
N LEU A 1069 28.78 1.54 -9.64
CA LEU A 1069 27.61 2.24 -10.14
C LEU A 1069 27.39 1.87 -11.60
N THR A 1070 26.19 1.40 -11.90
CA THR A 1070 25.74 1.16 -13.28
C THR A 1070 24.64 2.16 -13.61
N VAL A 1071 24.76 2.85 -14.74
CA VAL A 1071 23.77 3.81 -15.21
C VAL A 1071 23.10 3.25 -16.45
N THR A 1072 21.79 3.03 -16.36
CA THR A 1072 20.95 2.56 -17.45
C THR A 1072 20.14 3.71 -17.99
N VAL A 1073 20.29 4.03 -19.27
CA VAL A 1073 19.51 5.05 -19.98
C VAL A 1073 18.70 4.36 -21.06
N ASN A 1074 17.37 4.45 -21.00
CA ASN A 1074 16.48 3.85 -21.99
C ASN A 1074 16.74 2.34 -22.28
N GLY A 1075 17.13 1.58 -21.25
CA GLY A 1075 17.41 0.13 -21.33
C GLY A 1075 18.88 -0.24 -21.60
N GLU A 1076 19.74 0.73 -21.92
CA GLU A 1076 21.15 0.50 -22.17
C GLU A 1076 22.01 0.85 -20.95
N SER A 1077 22.73 -0.13 -20.40
CA SER A 1077 23.51 0.01 -19.16
C SER A 1077 25.00 0.25 -19.42
N SER A 1078 25.53 1.33 -18.84
CA SER A 1078 26.97 1.61 -18.82
C SER A 1078 27.77 0.47 -18.21
N LYS A 1079 29.07 0.38 -18.53
CA LYS A 1079 29.97 -0.48 -17.75
C LYS A 1079 29.94 -0.04 -16.27
N PRO A 1080 29.99 -0.96 -15.31
CA PRO A 1080 30.07 -0.62 -13.89
C PRO A 1080 31.30 0.27 -13.66
N LYS A 1081 31.06 1.41 -13.02
CA LYS A 1081 32.10 2.38 -12.69
C LYS A 1081 32.06 2.65 -11.20
N GLU A 1082 33.22 2.71 -10.56
CA GLU A 1082 33.30 3.06 -9.16
C GLU A 1082 32.68 4.43 -8.89
N ALA A 1083 31.78 4.49 -7.91
CA ALA A 1083 31.18 5.73 -7.42
C ALA A 1083 31.14 5.75 -5.89
N GLN A 1084 30.74 6.88 -5.34
CA GLN A 1084 30.62 7.06 -3.89
C GLN A 1084 29.25 7.58 -3.52
N VAL A 1085 28.63 6.92 -2.55
CA VAL A 1085 27.42 7.40 -1.88
C VAL A 1085 27.75 7.70 -0.43
N ASN A 1086 27.57 8.96 -0.03
CA ASN A 1086 27.76 9.39 1.34
C ASN A 1086 26.44 9.28 2.10
N MET A 1087 26.47 8.63 3.25
CA MET A 1087 25.38 8.59 4.21
C MET A 1087 25.75 9.43 5.43
N ILE A 1088 24.87 10.34 5.81
CA ILE A 1088 24.91 11.07 7.09
C ILE A 1088 23.69 10.66 7.88
N VAL A 1089 23.87 10.29 9.15
CA VAL A 1089 22.79 10.02 10.09
C VAL A 1089 22.52 11.30 10.87
N ASN A 1090 21.29 11.79 10.75
CA ASN A 1090 20.82 13.00 11.42
C ASN A 1090 20.51 12.70 12.90
N ASP A 1091 20.40 13.75 13.72
CA ASP A 1091 20.12 13.65 15.17
C ASP A 1091 18.77 12.95 15.49
N ASP A 1092 17.85 12.87 14.52
CA ASP A 1092 16.53 12.23 14.62
C ASP A 1092 16.50 10.79 14.06
N GLU A 1093 17.67 10.19 13.82
CA GLU A 1093 17.88 8.85 13.23
C GLU A 1093 17.42 8.72 11.77
N THR A 1094 17.01 9.80 11.09
CA THR A 1094 16.89 9.81 9.62
C THR A 1094 18.26 9.86 8.96
N VAL A 1095 18.35 9.50 7.68
CA VAL A 1095 19.59 9.53 6.92
C VAL A 1095 19.51 10.43 5.70
N THR A 1096 20.61 11.10 5.39
CA THR A 1096 20.83 11.83 4.14
C THR A 1096 21.78 11.02 3.26
N LEU A 1097 21.34 10.65 2.06
CA LEU A 1097 22.15 9.93 1.07
C LEU A 1097 22.54 10.85 -0.09
N THR A 1098 23.84 10.98 -0.35
CA THR A 1098 24.38 11.80 -1.45
C THR A 1098 25.19 10.95 -2.41
N LEU A 1099 24.70 10.74 -3.64
CA LEU A 1099 25.49 10.23 -4.75
C LEU A 1099 26.35 11.37 -5.31
N LYS A 1100 27.66 11.25 -5.16
CA LYS A 1100 28.62 12.28 -5.55
C LYS A 1100 29.04 12.17 -7.00
N ASN A 1101 29.19 13.31 -7.66
CA ASN A 1101 29.76 13.44 -9.01
C ASN A 1101 29.11 12.51 -10.04
N PHE A 1102 27.78 12.48 -10.08
CA PHE A 1102 27.05 11.63 -11.01
C PHE A 1102 27.34 12.04 -12.46
N TYR A 1103 27.73 11.07 -13.28
CA TYR A 1103 27.88 11.22 -14.72
C TYR A 1103 26.85 10.34 -15.43
N LEU A 1104 26.15 10.92 -16.39
CA LEU A 1104 25.35 10.15 -17.34
C LEU A 1104 26.30 9.58 -18.39
N THR A 1105 26.62 8.29 -18.27
CA THR A 1105 27.59 7.64 -19.16
C THR A 1105 26.87 6.67 -20.08
N THR A 1106 27.04 6.81 -21.38
CA THR A 1106 26.45 5.92 -22.40
C THR A 1106 27.45 4.82 -22.80
N ASN A 1107 26.95 3.78 -23.47
CA ASN A 1107 27.73 2.59 -23.84
C ASN A 1107 28.91 2.85 -24.79
N ASP A 1108 28.85 3.92 -25.58
CA ASP A 1108 29.93 4.37 -26.46
C ASP A 1108 31.07 5.08 -25.70
N GLY A 1109 30.98 5.19 -24.37
CA GLY A 1109 31.95 5.85 -23.52
C GLY A 1109 31.80 7.37 -23.46
N SER A 1110 30.76 7.93 -24.08
CA SER A 1110 30.41 9.34 -23.90
C SER A 1110 29.87 9.54 -22.47
N SER A 1111 30.30 10.62 -21.81
CA SER A 1111 29.97 10.88 -20.41
C SER A 1111 29.59 12.34 -20.28
N LEU A 1112 28.39 12.60 -19.73
CA LEU A 1112 27.89 13.93 -19.45
C LEU A 1112 27.93 14.18 -17.93
N PRO A 1113 28.69 15.18 -17.45
CA PRO A 1113 28.72 15.53 -16.03
C PRO A 1113 27.38 16.12 -15.58
N ILE A 1114 26.68 15.40 -14.69
CA ILE A 1114 25.37 15.81 -14.19
C ILE A 1114 25.51 16.56 -12.86
N GLY A 1115 26.08 15.95 -11.81
CA GLY A 1115 26.32 16.62 -10.53
C GLY A 1115 26.05 15.76 -9.31
N ASN A 1116 25.90 16.36 -8.13
CA ASN A 1116 25.59 15.66 -6.89
C ASN A 1116 24.07 15.47 -6.73
N ILE A 1117 23.63 14.25 -6.42
CA ILE A 1117 22.23 13.92 -6.13
C ILE A 1117 22.12 13.62 -4.64
N GLU A 1118 21.33 14.43 -3.93
CA GLU A 1118 21.19 14.40 -2.46
C GLU A 1118 19.71 14.19 -2.12
N LEU A 1119 19.40 13.17 -1.31
CA LEU A 1119 18.09 12.93 -0.72
C LEU A 1119 18.23 13.00 0.80
N THR A 1120 17.42 13.84 1.44
CA THR A 1120 17.44 14.07 2.90
C THR A 1120 16.30 13.33 3.60
N ASP A 1121 16.30 13.30 4.93
CA ASP A 1121 15.16 12.86 5.75
C ASP A 1121 14.62 11.45 5.40
N ILE A 1122 15.50 10.54 4.96
CA ILE A 1122 15.14 9.16 4.65
C ILE A 1122 15.02 8.39 5.97
N THR A 1123 13.93 7.65 6.20
CA THR A 1123 13.77 6.81 7.40
C THR A 1123 14.09 5.35 7.06
N PRO A 1124 15.27 4.80 7.45
CA PRO A 1124 15.55 3.38 7.27
C PRO A 1124 14.72 2.54 8.26
N VAL A 1125 14.12 1.46 7.76
CA VAL A 1125 13.31 0.52 8.55
C VAL A 1125 14.11 -0.76 8.78
N GLU A 1126 14.32 -1.13 10.04
CA GLU A 1126 14.96 -2.40 10.39
C GLU A 1126 14.08 -3.56 9.92
N VAL A 1127 14.68 -4.57 9.27
CA VAL A 1127 13.96 -5.79 8.89
C VAL A 1127 14.07 -6.81 10.03
N PRO A 1128 12.95 -7.26 10.65
CA PRO A 1128 13.00 -8.18 11.78
C PRO A 1128 13.76 -9.48 11.47
N ASN A 1129 14.67 -9.87 12.37
CA ASN A 1129 15.53 -11.06 12.23
C ASN A 1129 16.50 -11.03 11.04
N LYS A 1130 16.88 -9.85 10.54
CA LYS A 1130 17.89 -9.65 9.49
C LYS A 1130 18.91 -8.58 9.91
N ASN A 1131 20.16 -8.72 9.49
CA ASN A 1131 21.23 -7.75 9.81
C ASN A 1131 21.29 -6.55 8.82
N TYR A 1132 20.16 -6.01 8.37
CA TYR A 1132 20.10 -4.85 7.48
C TYR A 1132 18.79 -4.05 7.59
N TYR A 1133 18.84 -2.79 7.14
CA TYR A 1133 17.72 -1.85 7.05
C TYR A 1133 17.28 -1.73 5.59
N MET A 1134 15.98 -1.56 5.34
CA MET A 1134 15.44 -1.18 4.04
C MET A 1134 15.06 0.30 4.08
N PHE A 1135 15.17 1.00 2.95
CA PHE A 1135 14.65 2.36 2.84
C PHE A 1135 14.06 2.61 1.45
N GLN A 1136 13.08 3.50 1.41
CA GLN A 1136 12.48 4.03 0.20
C GLN A 1136 12.27 5.53 0.36
N SER A 1137 12.63 6.31 -0.65
CA SER A 1137 12.40 7.75 -0.69
C SER A 1137 12.03 8.18 -2.10
N SER A 1138 11.10 9.13 -2.22
CA SER A 1138 10.77 9.78 -3.49
C SER A 1138 10.71 11.28 -3.25
N GLN A 1139 11.62 12.03 -3.90
CA GLN A 1139 11.81 13.45 -3.67
C GLN A 1139 12.07 14.16 -4.99
N ASN A 1140 11.54 15.39 -5.13
CA ASN A 1140 11.98 16.30 -6.17
C ASN A 1140 13.29 16.94 -5.72
N VAL A 1141 14.39 16.61 -6.38
CA VAL A 1141 15.74 17.06 -6.01
C VAL A 1141 16.27 18.06 -7.02
N ARG A 1142 17.00 19.06 -6.54
CA ARG A 1142 17.79 19.94 -7.38
C ARG A 1142 19.22 19.45 -7.41
N ILE A 1143 19.69 19.03 -8.58
CA ILE A 1143 21.07 18.56 -8.73
C ILE A 1143 22.03 19.72 -8.49
N LYS A 1144 22.91 19.56 -7.51
CA LYS A 1144 23.98 20.52 -7.23
C LYS A 1144 25.16 20.22 -8.14
N ASP A 1145 25.93 21.25 -8.51
CA ASP A 1145 27.18 21.03 -9.26
C ASP A 1145 28.07 20.04 -8.50
N GLY A 1146 28.76 19.18 -9.25
CA GLY A 1146 29.67 18.20 -8.66
C GLY A 1146 30.96 18.86 -8.16
N ASP A 1147 31.75 18.07 -7.46
CA ASP A 1147 32.90 18.53 -6.69
C ASP A 1147 34.15 18.76 -7.57
N ASN A 1148 34.13 18.36 -8.85
CA ASN A 1148 35.21 18.60 -9.81
C ASN A 1148 35.03 19.97 -10.52
N PRO A 1149 35.85 21.01 -10.22
CA PRO A 1149 35.70 22.34 -10.82
C PRO A 1149 36.16 22.42 -12.28
N ALA A 1150 36.79 21.37 -12.81
CA ALA A 1150 37.20 21.31 -14.22
C ALA A 1150 36.05 20.88 -15.16
N GLU A 1151 34.96 20.35 -14.62
CA GLU A 1151 33.79 19.90 -15.38
C GLU A 1151 32.74 21.00 -15.48
N LEU A 1152 32.07 21.08 -16.64
CA LEU A 1152 30.90 21.94 -16.81
C LEU A 1152 29.64 21.16 -16.41
N TRP A 1153 29.30 21.19 -15.13
CA TRP A 1153 28.15 20.47 -14.59
C TRP A 1153 26.83 20.95 -15.22
N SER A 1154 26.05 20.00 -15.75
CA SER A 1154 24.81 20.30 -16.45
C SER A 1154 23.57 20.23 -15.55
N GLY A 1155 23.68 19.59 -14.37
CA GLY A 1155 22.54 19.27 -13.51
C GLY A 1155 21.85 20.48 -12.88
N SER A 1156 22.59 21.54 -12.54
CA SER A 1156 21.99 22.76 -11.95
C SER A 1156 21.05 23.51 -12.90
N PHE A 1157 21.13 23.24 -14.21
CA PHE A 1157 20.26 23.77 -15.25
C PHE A 1157 19.00 22.91 -15.51
N LEU A 1158 18.89 21.71 -14.93
CA LEU A 1158 17.77 20.79 -15.15
C LEU A 1158 16.52 21.12 -14.31
N GLY A 1159 16.63 22.04 -13.34
CA GLY A 1159 15.54 22.36 -12.41
C GLY A 1159 15.40 21.31 -11.30
N GLU A 1160 14.23 21.26 -10.66
CA GLU A 1160 13.88 20.17 -9.75
C GLU A 1160 13.44 18.95 -10.58
N ILE A 1161 14.02 17.79 -10.30
CA ILE A 1161 13.70 16.53 -10.97
C ILE A 1161 13.23 15.49 -9.95
N PRO A 1162 12.19 14.69 -10.27
CA PRO A 1162 11.75 13.62 -9.39
C PRO A 1162 12.79 12.48 -9.38
N VAL A 1163 13.24 12.11 -8.19
CA VAL A 1163 14.16 11.01 -7.94
C VAL A 1163 13.56 10.09 -6.89
N THR A 1164 13.48 8.81 -7.24
CA THR A 1164 13.08 7.74 -6.32
C THR A 1164 14.29 6.87 -6.03
N MET A 1165 14.56 6.61 -4.74
CA MET A 1165 15.65 5.75 -4.29
C MET A 1165 15.11 4.66 -3.38
N ASN A 1166 15.42 3.41 -3.72
CA ASN A 1166 15.12 2.23 -2.91
C ASN A 1166 16.42 1.51 -2.59
N GLY A 1167 16.62 1.07 -1.35
CA GLY A 1167 17.87 0.43 -1.00
C GLY A 1167 17.90 -0.35 0.30
N LYS A 1168 19.04 -1.00 0.52
CA LYS A 1168 19.39 -1.77 1.71
C LYS A 1168 20.67 -1.22 2.33
N ILE A 1169 20.68 -1.08 3.66
CA ILE A 1169 21.85 -0.66 4.43
C ILE A 1169 22.20 -1.80 5.38
N ALA A 1170 23.40 -2.38 5.25
CA ALA A 1170 23.96 -3.34 6.19
C ALA A 1170 25.31 -2.83 6.70
N GLU A 1171 25.94 -3.55 7.63
CA GLU A 1171 27.25 -3.18 8.13
C GLU A 1171 28.27 -3.18 6.97
N GLY A 1172 28.70 -1.99 6.55
CA GLY A 1172 29.68 -1.80 5.50
C GLY A 1172 29.16 -1.98 4.07
N LYS A 1173 27.87 -2.22 3.86
CA LYS A 1173 27.27 -2.37 2.52
C LYS A 1173 26.07 -1.43 2.33
N LEU A 1174 26.00 -0.83 1.15
CA LEU A 1174 24.85 -0.08 0.68
C LEU A 1174 24.52 -0.61 -0.72
N TYR A 1175 23.29 -1.07 -0.87
CA TYR A 1175 22.70 -1.31 -2.18
C TYR A 1175 21.62 -0.26 -2.39
N CYS A 1176 21.63 0.46 -3.50
CA CYS A 1176 20.47 1.27 -3.87
C CYS A 1176 20.21 1.29 -5.37
N ASN A 1177 18.93 1.31 -5.70
CA ASN A 1177 18.40 1.57 -7.03
C ASN A 1177 17.79 2.99 -7.02
N ILE A 1178 18.29 3.86 -7.88
CA ILE A 1178 17.91 5.25 -8.02
C ILE A 1178 17.27 5.44 -9.40
N SER A 1179 15.98 5.70 -9.43
CA SER A 1179 15.23 6.05 -10.63
C SER A 1179 15.14 7.56 -10.76
N ILE A 1180 15.64 8.11 -11.86
CA ILE A 1180 15.69 9.53 -12.17
C ILE A 1180 14.90 9.74 -13.47
N TYR A 1181 13.84 10.54 -13.42
CA TYR A 1181 13.16 10.98 -14.65
C TYR A 1181 13.65 12.38 -15.02
N MET A 1182 14.14 12.54 -16.25
CA MET A 1182 14.59 13.83 -16.80
C MET A 1182 13.55 14.37 -17.80
N PRO A 1183 12.61 15.24 -17.37
CA PRO A 1183 11.45 15.62 -18.18
C PRO A 1183 11.82 16.35 -19.46
N THR A 1184 12.86 17.19 -19.39
CA THR A 1184 13.37 17.98 -20.53
C THR A 1184 13.93 17.10 -21.64
N MET A 1185 14.46 15.92 -21.30
CA MET A 1185 15.04 14.98 -22.26
C MET A 1185 14.10 13.80 -22.58
N LYS A 1186 12.99 13.64 -21.84
CA LYS A 1186 12.06 12.51 -21.90
C LYS A 1186 12.74 11.15 -21.68
N GLU A 1187 13.77 11.11 -20.84
CA GLU A 1187 14.54 9.90 -20.56
C GLU A 1187 14.28 9.40 -19.14
N ASN A 1188 14.18 8.08 -19.00
CA ASN A 1188 14.18 7.38 -17.72
C ASN A 1188 15.58 6.83 -17.49
N ILE A 1189 16.22 7.27 -16.42
CA ILE A 1189 17.56 6.87 -16.04
C ILE A 1189 17.44 6.04 -14.77
N ASN A 1190 17.90 4.79 -14.83
CA ASN A 1190 17.98 3.92 -13.67
C ASN A 1190 19.44 3.77 -13.28
N VAL A 1191 19.76 4.02 -12.01
CA VAL A 1191 21.12 3.96 -11.49
C VAL A 1191 21.15 2.92 -10.39
N VAL A 1192 22.03 1.92 -10.49
CA VAL A 1192 22.22 0.92 -9.45
C VAL A 1192 23.59 1.11 -8.82
N PHE A 1193 23.62 1.27 -7.50
CA PHE A 1193 24.83 1.38 -6.71
C PHE A 1193 24.98 0.16 -5.80
N GLY A 1194 26.12 -0.53 -5.92
CA GLY A 1194 26.47 -1.71 -5.14
C GLY A 1194 25.73 -2.98 -5.56
N ALA A 1195 26.17 -4.11 -5.01
CA ALA A 1195 25.54 -5.41 -5.22
C ALA A 1195 24.45 -5.67 -4.17
N ASP A 1196 23.29 -6.18 -4.60
CA ASP A 1196 22.23 -6.57 -3.67
C ASP A 1196 22.70 -7.73 -2.75
N PHE A 1197 22.16 -7.80 -1.54
CA PHE A 1197 22.55 -8.79 -0.53
C PHE A 1197 21.36 -9.40 0.23
N THR A 1198 21.51 -10.68 0.62
CA THR A 1198 20.57 -11.47 1.42
C THR A 1198 21.28 -12.19 2.56
N ASP A 1199 20.61 -12.38 3.70
CA ASP A 1199 21.21 -12.89 4.94
C ASP A 1199 21.51 -14.39 4.88
N GLY A 1200 22.80 -14.77 4.94
CA GLY A 1200 23.25 -16.16 4.95
C GLY A 1200 24.67 -16.31 5.52
N ILE A 1201 24.90 -17.37 6.31
CA ILE A 1201 26.20 -17.80 6.86
C ILE A 1201 27.09 -18.37 5.73
N ALA A 1202 27.31 -17.60 4.66
CA ALA A 1202 28.03 -18.05 3.47
C ALA A 1202 29.43 -17.43 3.30
N SER A 1203 29.88 -16.53 4.19
CA SER A 1203 31.15 -15.79 3.99
C SER A 1203 32.25 -16.04 5.03
N LEU A 1204 32.21 -17.14 5.78
CA LEU A 1204 33.38 -17.55 6.58
C LEU A 1204 34.22 -18.56 5.78
N THR A 1205 35.31 -18.07 5.19
CA THR A 1205 36.38 -18.87 4.60
C THR A 1205 36.93 -19.89 5.61
N THR A 1206 37.03 -21.13 5.15
CA THR A 1206 37.35 -22.32 5.92
C THR A 1206 38.76 -22.32 6.52
N SER A 1207 38.86 -22.78 7.77
CA SER A 1207 40.06 -23.41 8.32
C SER A 1207 39.67 -24.54 9.28
N PRO A 1208 40.46 -25.62 9.39
CA PRO A 1208 39.96 -26.95 9.74
C PRO A 1208 39.55 -27.07 11.21
N VAL A 1209 38.38 -27.66 11.45
CA VAL A 1209 37.84 -27.91 12.80
C VAL A 1209 38.59 -29.08 13.45
N ASN A 1210 39.36 -28.80 14.51
CA ASN A 1210 39.90 -29.82 15.40
C ASN A 1210 38.75 -30.51 16.17
N GLU A 1211 38.68 -31.85 16.11
CA GLU A 1211 37.79 -32.68 16.94
C GLU A 1211 37.95 -32.30 18.42
N GLY A 1212 36.85 -31.84 19.04
CA GLY A 1212 36.82 -31.42 20.45
C GLY A 1212 36.49 -29.95 20.71
N SER A 1213 36.36 -29.11 19.67
CA SER A 1213 35.92 -27.72 19.83
C SER A 1213 34.40 -27.65 20.12
N ILE A 1214 34.02 -26.87 21.13
CA ILE A 1214 32.64 -26.62 21.57
C ILE A 1214 32.23 -25.25 21.02
N TYR A 1215 31.00 -25.11 20.54
CA TYR A 1215 30.42 -23.84 20.10
C TYR A 1215 29.03 -23.63 20.70
N ASN A 1216 28.58 -22.39 20.87
CA ASN A 1216 27.17 -22.11 21.12
C ASN A 1216 26.36 -22.12 19.79
N LEU A 1217 25.04 -21.96 19.87
CA LEU A 1217 24.18 -21.91 18.68
C LEU A 1217 24.46 -20.70 17.76
N GLY A 1218 25.17 -19.68 18.26
CA GLY A 1218 25.64 -18.52 17.49
C GLY A 1218 27.03 -18.71 16.89
N GLY A 1219 27.61 -19.91 16.91
CA GLY A 1219 28.90 -20.20 16.27
C GLY A 1219 30.15 -19.72 17.04
N GLN A 1220 30.00 -19.19 18.26
CA GLN A 1220 31.15 -18.79 19.09
C GLN A 1220 31.78 -20.00 19.76
N ARG A 1221 33.13 -20.10 19.69
CA ARG A 1221 33.89 -21.19 20.31
C ARG A 1221 33.91 -21.05 21.83
N LEU A 1222 33.41 -22.06 22.53
CA LEU A 1222 33.35 -22.14 23.98
C LEU A 1222 34.52 -22.97 24.54
N GLY A 1223 35.07 -22.53 25.68
CA GLY A 1223 36.15 -23.25 26.39
C GLY A 1223 35.66 -24.42 27.26
N LYS A 1224 34.36 -24.51 27.55
CA LYS A 1224 33.73 -25.60 28.32
C LYS A 1224 32.26 -25.72 27.94
N LEU A 1225 31.66 -26.89 28.18
CA LEU A 1225 30.23 -27.11 28.03
C LEU A 1225 29.43 -26.17 28.94
N GLN A 1226 28.45 -25.49 28.38
CA GLN A 1226 27.51 -24.64 29.12
C GLN A 1226 26.16 -25.36 29.30
N LYS A 1227 25.41 -25.03 30.35
CA LYS A 1227 24.06 -25.56 30.57
C LYS A 1227 23.16 -25.09 29.42
N GLY A 1228 22.55 -26.02 28.69
CA GLY A 1228 21.84 -25.75 27.43
C GLY A 1228 22.44 -26.48 26.21
N ILE A 1229 22.04 -26.07 25.00
CA ILE A 1229 22.47 -26.72 23.75
C ILE A 1229 23.82 -26.16 23.32
N ASN A 1230 24.80 -27.05 23.17
CA ASN A 1230 26.14 -26.77 22.64
C ASN A 1230 26.31 -27.51 21.31
N ILE A 1231 27.23 -27.07 20.45
CA ILE A 1231 27.67 -27.76 19.24
C ILE A 1231 29.08 -28.30 19.53
N VAL A 1232 29.25 -29.61 19.65
CA VAL A 1232 30.55 -30.24 19.92
C VAL A 1232 30.91 -31.14 18.76
N GLY A 1233 32.04 -30.88 18.09
CA GLY A 1233 32.47 -31.67 16.93
C GLY A 1233 31.40 -31.77 15.83
N GLY A 1234 30.65 -30.67 15.60
CA GLY A 1234 29.58 -30.60 14.60
C GLY A 1234 28.25 -31.23 15.01
N LYS A 1235 28.10 -31.72 16.25
CA LYS A 1235 26.84 -32.33 16.74
C LYS A 1235 26.23 -31.50 17.88
N LYS A 1236 24.90 -31.37 17.88
CA LYS A 1236 24.15 -30.75 19.00
C LYS A 1236 24.22 -31.64 20.24
N VAL A 1237 24.65 -31.07 21.37
CA VAL A 1237 24.79 -31.72 22.68
C VAL A 1237 24.06 -30.87 23.73
N LEU A 1238 23.03 -31.43 24.35
CA LEU A 1238 22.29 -30.78 25.45
C LEU A 1238 22.93 -31.15 26.79
N VAL A 1239 23.36 -30.14 27.56
CA VAL A 1239 23.94 -30.32 28.90
C VAL A 1239 22.93 -29.82 29.93
N LYS A 1240 22.47 -30.74 30.77
CA LYS A 1240 21.42 -30.51 31.79
C LYS A 1240 21.94 -29.84 33.04
#